data_AF-A0A1E3G5F6-F1
#
_entry.id   AF-A0A1E3G5F6-F1
#
_cell.length_a   1.000
_cell.length_b   1.000
_cell.length_c   1.000
_cell.angle_alpha   90.00
_cell.angle_beta   90.00
_cell.angle_gamma   90.00
#
_symmetry.space_group_name_H-M   'P 1'
#
loop_
_entity.id
_entity.type
_entity.pdbx_description
1 polymer ?
#
loop_
_entity_poly.entity_id
_entity_poly.type
_entity_poly.pdbx_seq_one_letter_code
_entity_poly.pdbx_strand_id
1 'polypeptide(L)'
;MEKLLLILAAVAVVGLAVFFLMPKPSEKWIEADGVKIWKLPDSADNIQIDGSKTASVKRLAQSNRLLLFVGETVWSGTPQDREVAKLRAYQQLAEFLEAKVSTFAQLVEGQLSSVQISGQKQNELKSVSLSAYKRITELFANAKLQGAYVYASWRVKVDNNYRFYVLLVYDPEETRKFAAQQSEVNEALAELGKWDVDFFKALDAVIDEALKGTPMAPATQPTLSDGKVQQPSPGTPPATGQPKPPVQEPVISQPTFATALRGVGEAFGVTELEAEEKAKKNALLNLSEQLYVDVRTTTKLQELINQVVTGKYFQERSQVIYEKIVETKSEFEFVDVFFRTVEKKVVSNRYYAKVEALVDAENTRATFETYVSVKLAESLLDSRMIFNAKKIVDRYEPLLQKYKFPPRISQEVGLAISRIKSAYADVEKMIKNINSQNVNDKKSALKVAGMINELETYVADLPDGMIDRERLREYSQDIRIEVRGGDEVFLGEQVRLTAKVSDPAVSSLRVYGEKVEVPGIVNLKDGTSEFSCVVKAIDSRTTVSLGGVVTATWTPKRVSVNPDVLRVTFRDERMLGILAGGTTKLPGDTKVLRERATKEALMKIVKKAAAEILIGKDRELLDVPIDEYIVSKVIGAMDYEINASGEYQGLYFVVVDAKIDRQNFENALVDALRRAPTGFALLIVEGDSSGYVESKMVEKLVGAGIKLVSKDFSRKLLEEQKRTGYSLSTLGRLAALSVARYVLYTTVNAPSTYVSDYKTYSVRLLATTQVIDSVTGNIVAAHRFEDVNSGATPEVALSKTVGSQKFAEYVQSIINSLMFENVDIKKVYRYTFNLERATYGSILLDNLRLRLPDLKEVEKVDTKLVVETAAPPEELDRILKSLDTLKIRKIADFSYQVSR
;
A
#
# COMPACT_ATOMS: atom_id res chain seq x y z
N MET A 1 47.38 -74.91 -8.16
CA MET A 1 46.87 -73.70 -8.85
C MET A 1 45.35 -73.67 -8.97
N GLU A 2 44.64 -74.80 -9.16
CA GLU A 2 43.17 -74.83 -9.29
C GLU A 2 42.40 -74.27 -8.07
N LYS A 3 42.86 -74.53 -6.83
CA LYS A 3 42.16 -74.03 -5.63
C LYS A 3 42.23 -72.50 -5.48
N LEU A 4 43.27 -71.85 -6.00
CA LEU A 4 43.39 -70.38 -5.94
C LEU A 4 42.47 -69.71 -7.00
N LEU A 5 42.34 -70.35 -8.16
CA LEU A 5 41.49 -69.90 -9.27
C LEU A 5 39.99 -70.04 -8.94
N LEU A 6 39.60 -71.11 -8.22
CA LEU A 6 38.23 -71.29 -7.74
C LEU A 6 37.83 -70.28 -6.65
N ILE A 7 38.77 -69.90 -5.77
CA ILE A 7 38.51 -68.88 -4.73
C ILE A 7 38.43 -67.48 -5.37
N LEU A 8 39.29 -67.16 -6.34
CA LEU A 8 39.22 -65.91 -7.10
C LEU A 8 37.95 -65.80 -7.95
N ALA A 9 37.51 -66.90 -8.57
CA ALA A 9 36.25 -66.95 -9.31
C ALA A 9 35.03 -66.80 -8.38
N ALA A 10 35.04 -67.44 -7.20
CA ALA A 10 33.96 -67.30 -6.22
C ALA A 10 33.87 -65.87 -5.64
N VAL A 11 35.02 -65.23 -5.36
CA VAL A 11 35.07 -63.82 -4.91
C VAL A 11 34.66 -62.85 -6.02
N ALA A 12 35.00 -63.14 -7.28
CA ALA A 12 34.57 -62.33 -8.43
C ALA A 12 33.07 -62.47 -8.72
N VAL A 13 32.48 -63.67 -8.55
CA VAL A 13 31.03 -63.89 -8.74
C VAL A 13 30.22 -63.30 -7.59
N VAL A 14 30.69 -63.40 -6.34
CA VAL A 14 30.06 -62.72 -5.18
C VAL A 14 30.24 -61.20 -5.27
N GLY A 15 31.39 -60.71 -5.74
CA GLY A 15 31.66 -59.29 -5.98
C GLY A 15 30.81 -58.70 -7.11
N LEU A 16 30.60 -59.42 -8.22
CA LEU A 16 29.71 -59.01 -9.31
C LEU A 16 28.23 -59.07 -8.91
N ALA A 17 27.83 -60.06 -8.11
CA ALA A 17 26.47 -60.12 -7.57
C ALA A 17 26.18 -58.96 -6.60
N VAL A 18 27.14 -58.58 -5.75
CA VAL A 18 27.03 -57.41 -4.86
C VAL A 18 27.06 -56.10 -5.63
N PHE A 19 27.82 -55.99 -6.74
CA PHE A 19 27.84 -54.80 -7.58
C PHE A 19 26.54 -54.58 -8.38
N PHE A 20 25.84 -55.65 -8.77
CA PHE A 20 24.48 -55.56 -9.36
C PHE A 20 23.36 -55.43 -8.33
N LEU A 21 23.61 -55.79 -7.05
CA LEU A 21 22.69 -55.59 -5.92
C LEU A 21 22.93 -54.28 -5.15
N MET A 22 23.97 -53.51 -5.48
CA MET A 22 24.07 -52.14 -5.01
C MET A 22 22.85 -51.38 -5.57
N PRO A 23 21.99 -50.81 -4.73
CA PRO A 23 20.90 -49.98 -5.22
C PRO A 23 21.55 -48.87 -6.03
N LYS A 24 21.33 -48.88 -7.35
CA LYS A 24 21.58 -47.70 -8.18
C LYS A 24 20.99 -46.53 -7.40
N PRO A 25 21.71 -45.41 -7.17
CA PRO A 25 21.18 -44.30 -6.40
C PRO A 25 19.82 -43.99 -6.97
N SER A 26 18.77 -44.34 -6.21
CA SER A 26 17.41 -44.23 -6.67
C SER A 26 17.20 -42.75 -6.77
N GLU A 27 17.20 -42.21 -7.99
CA GLU A 27 17.00 -40.80 -8.20
C GLU A 27 15.75 -40.39 -7.40
N LYS A 28 15.94 -39.51 -6.42
CA LYS A 28 14.81 -39.04 -5.62
C LYS A 28 14.07 -38.01 -6.46
N TRP A 29 12.77 -38.21 -6.62
CA TRP A 29 11.92 -37.30 -7.37
C TRP A 29 10.74 -36.87 -6.50
N ILE A 30 10.33 -35.61 -6.63
CA ILE A 30 8.97 -35.20 -6.30
C ILE A 30 8.10 -35.66 -7.46
N GLU A 31 7.08 -36.45 -7.16
CA GLU A 31 6.21 -37.06 -8.17
C GLU A 31 4.74 -36.67 -7.94
N ALA A 32 4.01 -36.53 -9.04
CA ALA A 32 2.56 -36.40 -9.05
C ALA A 32 1.93 -37.63 -9.70
N ASP A 33 1.45 -38.59 -8.90
CA ASP A 33 0.88 -39.88 -9.36
C ASP A 33 1.73 -40.57 -10.45
N GLY A 34 3.02 -40.75 -10.18
CA GLY A 34 3.99 -41.40 -11.09
C GLY A 34 4.56 -40.50 -12.19
N VAL A 35 4.17 -39.22 -12.26
CA VAL A 35 4.81 -38.23 -13.14
C VAL A 35 5.93 -37.53 -12.39
N LYS A 36 7.16 -37.60 -12.91
CA LYS A 36 8.35 -36.95 -12.33
C LYS A 36 8.27 -35.43 -12.49
N ILE A 37 8.20 -34.70 -11.37
CA ILE A 37 8.02 -33.23 -11.34
C ILE A 37 9.33 -32.51 -11.07
N TRP A 38 10.08 -32.92 -10.06
CA TRP A 38 11.31 -32.24 -9.66
C TRP A 38 12.35 -33.22 -9.13
N LYS A 39 13.58 -33.18 -9.66
CA LYS A 39 14.67 -34.04 -9.20
C LYS A 39 15.22 -33.51 -7.89
N LEU A 40 15.24 -34.35 -6.87
CA LEU A 40 15.81 -34.05 -5.57
C LEU A 40 17.26 -34.53 -5.50
N PRO A 41 18.14 -33.82 -4.77
CA PRO A 41 19.44 -34.34 -4.40
C PRO A 41 19.34 -35.64 -3.60
N ASP A 42 20.31 -36.53 -3.72
CA ASP A 42 20.31 -37.82 -3.00
C ASP A 42 20.30 -37.62 -1.47
N SER A 43 20.92 -36.53 -1.01
CA SER A 43 20.94 -36.08 0.39
C SER A 43 19.66 -35.36 0.85
N ALA A 44 18.61 -35.31 0.01
CA ALA A 44 17.34 -34.71 0.39
C ALA A 44 16.61 -35.55 1.45
N ASP A 45 16.16 -34.89 2.52
CA ASP A 45 15.37 -35.44 3.62
C ASP A 45 14.13 -34.57 3.92
N ASN A 46 13.22 -35.10 4.76
CA ASN A 46 11.97 -34.45 5.17
C ASN A 46 11.15 -33.89 4.00
N ILE A 47 10.95 -34.72 2.98
CA ILE A 47 10.18 -34.37 1.78
C ILE A 47 8.70 -34.40 2.15
N GLN A 48 8.04 -33.26 2.04
CA GLN A 48 6.60 -33.12 2.25
C GLN A 48 5.97 -32.71 0.92
N ILE A 49 4.95 -33.44 0.48
CA ILE A 49 4.21 -33.18 -0.76
C ILE A 49 2.75 -32.95 -0.40
N ASP A 50 2.14 -31.92 -0.97
CA ASP A 50 0.72 -31.65 -0.82
C ASP A 50 -0.09 -32.61 -1.70
N GLY A 51 -0.57 -33.70 -1.09
CA GLY A 51 -1.38 -34.72 -1.74
C GLY A 51 -2.66 -34.19 -2.38
N SER A 52 -3.24 -33.09 -1.85
CA SER A 52 -4.50 -32.53 -2.33
C SER A 52 -4.39 -31.87 -3.71
N LYS A 53 -3.17 -31.51 -4.13
CA LYS A 53 -2.89 -30.83 -5.41
C LYS A 53 -2.28 -31.74 -6.46
N THR A 54 -2.00 -33.00 -6.12
CA THR A 54 -1.36 -34.02 -6.99
C THR A 54 -2.04 -34.15 -8.35
N ALA A 55 -3.37 -34.25 -8.40
CA ALA A 55 -4.12 -34.36 -9.65
C ALA A 55 -3.96 -33.13 -10.55
N SER A 56 -3.91 -31.92 -9.96
CA SER A 56 -3.69 -30.69 -10.74
C SER A 56 -2.26 -30.59 -11.25
N VAL A 57 -1.27 -30.91 -10.42
CA VAL A 57 0.14 -30.92 -10.82
C VAL A 57 0.41 -31.96 -11.91
N LYS A 58 -0.16 -33.16 -11.81
CA LYS A 58 -0.09 -34.20 -12.85
C LYS A 58 -0.64 -33.68 -14.18
N ARG A 59 -1.84 -33.09 -14.15
CA ARG A 59 -2.50 -32.53 -15.33
C ARG A 59 -1.63 -31.44 -15.97
N LEU A 60 -1.12 -30.50 -15.18
CA LEU A 60 -0.24 -29.42 -15.65
C LEU A 60 1.06 -29.96 -16.24
N ALA A 61 1.65 -30.99 -15.62
CA ALA A 61 2.85 -31.66 -16.11
C ALA A 61 2.60 -32.35 -17.45
N GLN A 62 1.50 -33.10 -17.58
CA GLN A 62 1.14 -33.82 -18.80
C GLN A 62 0.73 -32.89 -19.95
N SER A 63 0.17 -31.72 -19.64
CA SER A 63 -0.12 -30.68 -20.63
C SER A 63 1.08 -29.80 -20.98
N ASN A 64 2.26 -30.05 -20.40
CA ASN A 64 3.45 -29.22 -20.53
C ASN A 64 3.24 -27.74 -20.13
N ARG A 65 2.40 -27.49 -19.12
CA ARG A 65 2.05 -26.13 -18.61
C ARG A 65 2.43 -25.94 -17.15
N LEU A 66 3.30 -26.80 -16.63
CA LEU A 66 3.69 -26.77 -15.22
C LEU A 66 4.75 -25.68 -14.98
N LEU A 67 4.37 -24.67 -14.21
CA LEU A 67 5.27 -23.59 -13.79
C LEU A 67 5.67 -23.79 -12.34
N LEU A 68 6.98 -23.90 -12.12
CA LEU A 68 7.59 -24.24 -10.84
C LEU A 68 8.54 -23.14 -10.40
N PHE A 69 8.46 -22.76 -9.13
CA PHE A 69 9.35 -21.79 -8.51
C PHE A 69 9.93 -22.38 -7.24
N VAL A 70 11.25 -22.22 -7.05
CA VAL A 70 11.95 -22.80 -5.90
C VAL A 70 12.55 -21.69 -5.07
N GLY A 71 11.98 -21.50 -3.88
CA GLY A 71 12.60 -20.66 -2.88
C GLY A 71 13.50 -21.49 -1.97
N GLU A 72 14.66 -20.95 -1.65
CA GLU A 72 15.63 -21.59 -0.76
C GLU A 72 16.00 -20.70 0.42
N THR A 73 16.31 -21.31 1.56
CA THR A 73 16.91 -20.66 2.72
C THR A 73 17.97 -21.56 3.36
N VAL A 74 18.95 -20.98 4.05
CA VAL A 74 20.09 -21.70 4.66
C VAL A 74 20.07 -21.49 6.17
N TRP A 75 19.53 -22.46 6.94
CA TRP A 75 19.27 -22.33 8.39
C TRP A 75 19.23 -23.70 9.13
N SER A 76 18.80 -23.74 10.40
CA SER A 76 18.86 -24.89 11.30
C SER A 76 17.90 -26.06 10.97
N GLY A 77 16.99 -25.87 10.00
CA GLY A 77 16.13 -26.91 9.44
C GLY A 77 14.75 -27.03 10.10
N THR A 78 14.17 -25.93 10.60
CA THR A 78 12.90 -25.88 11.33
C THR A 78 11.69 -25.58 10.41
N PRO A 79 10.43 -25.73 10.88
CA PRO A 79 9.24 -25.30 10.13
C PRO A 79 9.20 -23.81 9.76
N GLN A 80 10.02 -22.96 10.39
CA GLN A 80 10.11 -21.53 10.08
C GLN A 80 10.91 -21.26 8.80
N ASP A 81 11.91 -22.11 8.51
CA ASP A 81 12.69 -22.07 7.28
C ASP A 81 11.81 -22.30 6.04
N ARG A 82 10.72 -23.06 6.22
CA ARG A 82 9.70 -23.29 5.19
C ARG A 82 8.97 -22.00 4.80
N GLU A 83 8.60 -21.14 5.76
CA GLU A 83 7.87 -19.91 5.43
C GLU A 83 8.77 -18.88 4.74
N VAL A 84 10.05 -18.80 5.10
CA VAL A 84 11.02 -17.94 4.40
C VAL A 84 11.31 -18.45 2.98
N ALA A 85 11.53 -19.76 2.82
CA ALA A 85 11.67 -20.38 1.51
C ALA A 85 10.41 -20.17 0.65
N LYS A 86 9.22 -20.29 1.24
CA LYS A 86 7.95 -20.01 0.57
C LYS A 86 7.84 -18.55 0.11
N LEU A 87 8.15 -17.57 0.96
CA LEU A 87 8.14 -16.16 0.59
C LEU A 87 9.09 -15.86 -0.59
N ARG A 88 10.28 -16.48 -0.59
CA ARG A 88 11.24 -16.37 -1.72
C ARG A 88 10.72 -17.03 -3.01
N ALA A 89 10.00 -18.13 -2.91
CA ALA A 89 9.36 -18.75 -4.07
C ALA A 89 8.25 -17.84 -4.65
N TYR A 90 7.46 -17.19 -3.80
CA TYR A 90 6.47 -16.19 -4.22
C TYR A 90 7.11 -14.93 -4.82
N GLN A 91 8.29 -14.53 -4.33
CA GLN A 91 9.06 -13.43 -4.90
C GLN A 91 9.55 -13.76 -6.32
N GLN A 92 10.09 -14.96 -6.55
CA GLN A 92 10.48 -15.41 -7.90
C GLN A 92 9.28 -15.48 -8.86
N LEU A 93 8.13 -15.96 -8.39
CA LEU A 93 6.88 -15.92 -9.16
C LEU A 93 6.49 -14.47 -9.51
N ALA A 94 6.62 -13.55 -8.54
CA ALA A 94 6.28 -12.15 -8.75
C ALA A 94 7.17 -11.49 -9.82
N GLU A 95 8.47 -11.77 -9.79
CA GLU A 95 9.47 -11.30 -10.76
C GLU A 95 9.25 -11.93 -12.15
N PHE A 96 8.95 -13.23 -12.20
CA PHE A 96 8.62 -13.92 -13.45
C PHE A 96 7.37 -13.32 -14.11
N LEU A 97 6.30 -13.11 -13.34
CA LEU A 97 5.08 -12.52 -13.86
C LEU A 97 5.31 -11.07 -14.33
N GLU A 98 6.07 -10.26 -13.58
CA GLU A 98 6.38 -8.88 -13.96
C GLU A 98 7.21 -8.80 -15.26
N ALA A 99 8.20 -9.69 -15.43
CA ALA A 99 8.98 -9.77 -16.65
C ALA A 99 8.14 -10.21 -17.87
N LYS A 100 7.20 -11.16 -17.68
CA LYS A 100 6.34 -11.68 -18.77
C LYS A 100 5.19 -10.75 -19.13
N VAL A 101 4.70 -9.97 -18.17
CA VAL A 101 3.76 -8.85 -18.39
C VAL A 101 4.36 -7.88 -19.43
N SER A 102 5.63 -7.49 -19.29
CA SER A 102 6.32 -6.66 -20.28
C SER A 102 6.39 -7.29 -21.70
N THR A 103 6.67 -8.60 -21.80
CA THR A 103 6.72 -9.34 -23.08
C THR A 103 5.33 -9.53 -23.71
N PHE A 104 4.30 -9.72 -22.90
CA PHE A 104 2.91 -9.80 -23.34
C PHE A 104 2.40 -8.48 -23.90
N ALA A 105 2.73 -7.36 -23.25
CA ALA A 105 2.44 -6.04 -23.80
C ALA A 105 3.01 -5.88 -25.21
N GLN A 106 4.25 -6.32 -25.44
CA GLN A 106 4.92 -6.24 -26.74
C GLN A 106 4.29 -7.14 -27.82
N LEU A 107 3.89 -8.37 -27.47
CA LEU A 107 3.26 -9.31 -28.41
C LEU A 107 1.84 -8.88 -28.78
N VAL A 108 1.07 -8.38 -27.82
CA VAL A 108 -0.26 -7.82 -28.08
C VAL A 108 -0.15 -6.53 -28.88
N GLU A 109 0.82 -5.66 -28.60
CA GLU A 109 1.14 -4.50 -29.47
C GLU A 109 1.48 -4.95 -30.89
N GLY A 110 2.20 -6.06 -31.06
CA GLY A 110 2.49 -6.68 -32.36
C GLY A 110 1.25 -7.20 -33.10
N GLN A 111 0.35 -7.89 -32.41
CA GLN A 111 -0.92 -8.36 -32.97
C GLN A 111 -1.84 -7.21 -33.34
N LEU A 112 -1.92 -6.17 -32.50
CA LEU A 112 -2.65 -4.92 -32.75
C LEU A 112 -2.06 -4.10 -33.92
N SER A 113 -0.79 -4.31 -34.25
CA SER A 113 -0.12 -3.72 -35.41
C SER A 113 -0.43 -4.46 -36.72
N SER A 114 -0.87 -5.72 -36.63
CA SER A 114 -1.23 -6.56 -37.78
C SER A 114 -2.68 -6.36 -38.26
N VAL A 115 -3.54 -5.79 -37.41
CA VAL A 115 -4.90 -5.40 -37.79
C VAL A 115 -4.83 -4.06 -38.53
N GLN A 116 -5.02 -4.08 -39.86
CA GLN A 116 -5.04 -2.86 -40.68
C GLN A 116 -6.28 -2.01 -40.34
N ILE A 117 -6.15 -1.12 -39.35
CA ILE A 117 -7.15 -0.12 -39.00
C ILE A 117 -6.51 1.26 -39.06
N SER A 118 -7.15 2.18 -39.77
CA SER A 118 -6.67 3.55 -40.01
C SER A 118 -6.56 4.41 -38.74
N GLY A 119 -5.61 5.35 -38.76
CA GLY A 119 -4.87 5.90 -37.61
C GLY A 119 -5.59 6.64 -36.49
N GLN A 120 -6.91 6.81 -36.50
CA GLN A 120 -7.66 7.35 -35.34
C GLN A 120 -8.21 6.23 -34.45
N LYS A 121 -8.81 5.19 -35.06
CA LYS A 121 -9.32 4.02 -34.33
C LYS A 121 -8.21 3.16 -33.74
N GLN A 122 -7.00 3.21 -34.32
CA GLN A 122 -5.83 2.49 -33.82
C GLN A 122 -5.31 3.03 -32.47
N ASN A 123 -5.43 4.34 -32.24
CA ASN A 123 -4.99 4.97 -30.99
C ASN A 123 -6.03 4.80 -29.86
N GLU A 124 -7.31 4.78 -30.21
CA GLU A 124 -8.41 4.48 -29.30
C GLU A 124 -8.42 3.00 -28.89
N LEU A 125 -8.13 2.09 -29.84
CA LEU A 125 -7.84 0.68 -29.54
C LEU A 125 -6.68 0.54 -28.56
N LYS A 126 -5.57 1.24 -28.82
CA LYS A 126 -4.37 1.16 -28.01
C LYS A 126 -4.62 1.63 -26.59
N SER A 127 -5.38 2.71 -26.38
CA SER A 127 -5.66 3.24 -25.04
C SER A 127 -6.63 2.35 -24.24
N VAL A 128 -7.69 1.85 -24.86
CA VAL A 128 -8.65 0.91 -24.25
C VAL A 128 -7.98 -0.44 -23.95
N SER A 129 -7.11 -0.90 -24.85
CA SER A 129 -6.35 -2.14 -24.65
C SER A 129 -5.31 -1.97 -23.54
N LEU A 130 -4.61 -0.83 -23.45
CA LEU A 130 -3.63 -0.55 -22.39
C LEU A 130 -4.28 -0.39 -21.01
N SER A 131 -5.48 0.17 -20.94
CA SER A 131 -6.23 0.36 -19.69
C SER A 131 -6.86 -0.93 -19.20
N ALA A 132 -7.51 -1.70 -20.08
CA ALA A 132 -7.96 -3.06 -19.78
C ALA A 132 -6.78 -3.94 -19.34
N TYR A 133 -5.64 -3.81 -20.02
CA TYR A 133 -4.41 -4.52 -19.69
C TYR A 133 -3.82 -4.15 -18.33
N LYS A 134 -3.70 -2.85 -18.00
CA LYS A 134 -3.21 -2.42 -16.67
C LYS A 134 -4.13 -2.90 -15.56
N ARG A 135 -5.44 -2.82 -15.78
CA ARG A 135 -6.45 -3.24 -14.81
C ARG A 135 -6.45 -4.75 -14.61
N ILE A 136 -6.34 -5.53 -15.69
CA ILE A 136 -6.16 -6.97 -15.61
C ILE A 136 -4.80 -7.30 -14.94
N THR A 137 -3.72 -6.59 -15.24
CA THR A 137 -2.39 -6.78 -14.61
C THR A 137 -2.42 -6.50 -13.11
N GLU A 138 -3.11 -5.45 -12.68
CA GLU A 138 -3.34 -5.13 -11.26
C GLU A 138 -4.18 -6.22 -10.57
N LEU A 139 -5.18 -6.77 -11.27
CA LEU A 139 -5.99 -7.88 -10.78
C LEU A 139 -5.22 -9.21 -10.75
N PHE A 140 -4.31 -9.47 -11.69
CA PHE A 140 -3.39 -10.62 -11.68
C PHE A 140 -2.30 -10.47 -10.60
N ALA A 141 -1.82 -9.24 -10.36
CA ALA A 141 -0.91 -8.93 -9.25
C ALA A 141 -1.60 -9.16 -7.89
N ASN A 142 -2.88 -8.80 -7.77
CA ASN A 142 -3.70 -9.12 -6.59
C ASN A 142 -4.09 -10.61 -6.52
N ALA A 143 -4.23 -11.30 -7.66
CA ALA A 143 -4.46 -12.73 -7.74
C ALA A 143 -3.20 -13.60 -7.51
N LYS A 144 -2.01 -12.99 -7.37
CA LYS A 144 -0.74 -13.66 -6.98
C LYS A 144 -0.88 -14.52 -5.71
N LEU A 145 -1.88 -14.24 -4.86
CA LEU A 145 -2.16 -15.00 -3.64
C LEU A 145 -3.09 -16.21 -3.82
N GLN A 146 -3.81 -16.35 -4.95
CA GLN A 146 -4.85 -17.38 -5.12
C GLN A 146 -4.58 -18.43 -6.21
N GLY A 147 -3.65 -18.20 -7.13
CA GLY A 147 -3.28 -19.15 -8.20
C GLY A 147 -1.97 -19.92 -7.99
N ALA A 148 -1.29 -19.69 -6.87
CA ALA A 148 -0.02 -20.32 -6.55
C ALA A 148 -0.05 -20.97 -5.16
N TYR A 149 0.39 -22.23 -5.10
CA TYR A 149 0.36 -23.03 -3.88
C TYR A 149 1.68 -23.78 -3.69
N VAL A 150 2.02 -24.04 -2.42
CA VAL A 150 3.19 -24.85 -2.08
C VAL A 150 2.86 -26.30 -2.36
N TYR A 151 3.51 -26.89 -3.36
CA TYR A 151 3.29 -28.28 -3.72
C TYR A 151 4.22 -29.22 -2.98
N ALA A 152 5.48 -28.82 -2.76
CA ALA A 152 6.42 -29.63 -2.02
C ALA A 152 7.41 -28.80 -1.22
N SER A 153 8.00 -29.42 -0.21
CA SER A 153 9.15 -28.87 0.52
C SER A 153 10.12 -29.98 0.91
N TRP A 154 11.41 -29.70 0.92
CA TRP A 154 12.44 -30.65 1.32
C TRP A 154 13.63 -29.94 1.94
N ARG A 155 14.52 -30.71 2.55
CA ARG A 155 15.77 -30.22 3.12
C ARG A 155 16.96 -30.94 2.50
N VAL A 156 18.08 -30.24 2.39
CA VAL A 156 19.35 -30.80 1.93
C VAL A 156 20.42 -30.43 2.93
N LYS A 157 21.17 -31.41 3.43
CA LYS A 157 22.32 -31.13 4.28
C LYS A 157 23.49 -30.63 3.44
N VAL A 158 24.02 -29.46 3.76
CA VAL A 158 25.19 -28.86 3.11
C VAL A 158 26.16 -28.45 4.22
N ASP A 159 27.29 -29.15 4.30
CA ASP A 159 28.27 -29.03 5.39
C ASP A 159 27.65 -29.25 6.78
N ASN A 160 27.80 -28.28 7.68
CA ASN A 160 27.22 -28.27 9.03
C ASN A 160 25.81 -27.65 9.12
N ASN A 161 25.22 -27.23 7.98
CA ASN A 161 23.92 -26.54 7.94
C ASN A 161 22.90 -27.30 7.09
N TYR A 162 21.62 -26.94 7.23
CA TYR A 162 20.55 -27.42 6.36
C TYR A 162 20.11 -26.30 5.40
N ARG A 163 19.94 -26.65 4.14
CA ARG A 163 19.20 -25.82 3.18
C ARG A 163 17.78 -26.32 3.08
N PHE A 164 16.82 -25.44 3.31
CA PHE A 164 15.40 -25.74 3.17
C PHE A 164 14.89 -25.18 1.85
N TYR A 165 14.10 -25.99 1.16
CA TYR A 165 13.56 -25.68 -0.16
C TYR A 165 12.03 -25.80 -0.15
N VAL A 166 11.38 -24.89 -0.86
CA VAL A 166 9.94 -24.92 -1.14
C VAL A 166 9.73 -24.85 -2.64
N LEU A 167 8.98 -25.82 -3.17
CA LEU A 167 8.49 -25.86 -4.54
C LEU A 167 7.07 -25.28 -4.58
N LEU A 168 6.97 -24.09 -5.14
CA LEU A 168 5.71 -23.43 -5.45
C LEU A 168 5.27 -23.82 -6.85
N VAL A 169 4.01 -24.26 -6.99
CA VAL A 169 3.37 -24.47 -8.29
C VAL A 169 2.46 -23.29 -8.55
N TYR A 170 2.54 -22.74 -9.75
CA TYR A 170 1.58 -21.77 -10.27
C TYR A 170 0.64 -22.48 -11.24
N ASP A 171 -0.68 -22.36 -11.00
CA ASP A 171 -1.74 -22.86 -11.89
C ASP A 171 -2.41 -21.67 -12.61
N PRO A 172 -2.05 -21.45 -13.90
CA PRO A 172 -2.63 -20.37 -14.69
C PRO A 172 -4.13 -20.53 -14.91
N GLU A 173 -4.67 -21.75 -14.86
CA GLU A 173 -6.10 -22.00 -15.07
C GLU A 173 -6.95 -21.70 -13.83
N GLU A 174 -6.45 -21.98 -12.62
CA GLU A 174 -7.11 -21.52 -11.40
C GLU A 174 -7.14 -19.98 -11.35
N THR A 175 -6.04 -19.34 -11.75
CA THR A 175 -5.98 -17.87 -11.89
C THR A 175 -7.00 -17.36 -12.92
N ARG A 176 -7.15 -18.05 -14.07
CA ARG A 176 -8.13 -17.73 -15.11
C ARG A 176 -9.57 -17.86 -14.62
N LYS A 177 -9.91 -18.95 -13.93
CA LYS A 177 -11.25 -19.18 -13.36
C LYS A 177 -11.61 -18.11 -12.34
N PHE A 178 -10.66 -17.73 -11.49
CA PHE A 178 -10.82 -16.65 -10.53
C PHE A 178 -11.01 -15.30 -11.22
N ALA A 179 -10.18 -14.98 -12.23
CA ALA A 179 -10.31 -13.76 -13.01
C ALA A 179 -11.67 -13.66 -13.72
N ALA A 180 -12.17 -14.76 -14.30
CA ALA A 180 -13.47 -14.82 -14.98
C ALA A 180 -14.69 -14.69 -14.03
N GLN A 181 -14.51 -14.86 -12.72
CA GLN A 181 -15.56 -14.67 -11.71
C GLN A 181 -15.72 -13.20 -11.28
N GLN A 182 -14.77 -12.32 -11.66
CA GLN A 182 -14.83 -10.90 -11.35
C GLN A 182 -15.57 -10.15 -12.47
N SER A 183 -16.67 -9.46 -12.14
CA SER A 183 -17.50 -8.72 -13.11
C SER A 183 -16.69 -7.69 -13.91
N GLU A 184 -15.74 -7.04 -13.25
CA GLU A 184 -14.87 -6.01 -13.83
C GLU A 184 -13.87 -6.58 -14.86
N VAL A 185 -13.47 -7.85 -14.71
CA VAL A 185 -12.60 -8.54 -15.67
C VAL A 185 -13.40 -8.95 -16.90
N ASN A 186 -14.62 -9.45 -16.73
CA ASN A 186 -15.49 -9.80 -17.85
C ASN A 186 -15.86 -8.58 -18.70
N GLU A 187 -16.05 -7.40 -18.10
CA GLU A 187 -16.26 -6.15 -18.83
C GLU A 187 -15.02 -5.75 -19.65
N ALA A 188 -13.83 -5.81 -19.05
CA ALA A 188 -12.57 -5.51 -19.74
C ALA A 188 -12.27 -6.52 -20.88
N LEU A 189 -12.57 -7.81 -20.67
CA LEU A 189 -12.44 -8.86 -21.69
C LEU A 189 -13.47 -8.71 -22.80
N ALA A 190 -14.70 -8.30 -22.49
CA ALA A 190 -15.73 -8.02 -23.47
C ALA A 190 -15.39 -6.79 -24.32
N GLU A 191 -14.72 -5.78 -23.76
CA GLU A 191 -14.19 -4.66 -24.53
C GLU A 191 -13.05 -5.05 -25.47
N LEU A 192 -12.14 -5.93 -25.05
CA LEU A 192 -11.09 -6.49 -25.91
C LEU A 192 -11.66 -7.36 -27.04
N GLY A 193 -12.69 -8.17 -26.73
CA GLY A 193 -13.37 -9.02 -27.70
C GLY A 193 -14.11 -8.27 -28.81
N LYS A 194 -14.53 -7.01 -28.58
CA LYS A 194 -15.12 -6.13 -29.62
C LYS A 194 -14.11 -5.78 -30.74
N TRP A 195 -12.82 -6.05 -30.52
CA TRP A 195 -11.73 -5.73 -31.44
C TRP A 195 -10.99 -6.98 -31.93
N ASP A 196 -11.62 -8.17 -31.83
CA ASP A 196 -11.05 -9.46 -32.23
C ASP A 196 -9.77 -9.86 -31.46
N VAL A 197 -9.54 -9.23 -30.29
CA VAL A 197 -8.41 -9.54 -29.41
C VAL A 197 -8.84 -10.57 -28.38
N ASP A 198 -8.43 -11.82 -28.59
CA ASP A 198 -8.57 -12.88 -27.59
C ASP A 198 -7.44 -12.77 -26.56
N PHE A 199 -7.73 -12.07 -25.47
CA PHE A 199 -6.82 -11.86 -24.35
C PHE A 199 -6.23 -13.16 -23.80
N PHE A 200 -7.07 -14.20 -23.64
CA PHE A 200 -6.59 -15.45 -23.07
C PHE A 200 -5.73 -16.24 -24.04
N LYS A 201 -6.00 -16.13 -25.35
CA LYS A 201 -5.13 -16.70 -26.39
C LYS A 201 -3.78 -15.99 -26.48
N ALA A 202 -3.75 -14.67 -26.35
CA ALA A 202 -2.48 -13.94 -26.26
C ALA A 202 -1.72 -14.32 -24.97
N LEU A 203 -2.45 -14.58 -23.88
CA LEU A 203 -1.84 -14.88 -22.58
C LEU A 203 -1.27 -16.29 -22.60
N ASP A 204 -2.01 -17.21 -23.22
CA ASP A 204 -1.56 -18.55 -23.56
C ASP A 204 -0.32 -18.49 -24.46
N ALA A 205 -0.27 -17.63 -25.48
CA ALA A 205 0.92 -17.47 -26.33
C ALA A 205 2.17 -17.02 -25.54
N VAL A 206 2.01 -16.13 -24.55
CA VAL A 206 3.13 -15.70 -23.69
C VAL A 206 3.54 -16.74 -22.68
N ILE A 207 2.58 -17.47 -22.14
CA ILE A 207 2.87 -18.62 -21.27
C ILE A 207 3.61 -19.69 -22.09
N ASP A 208 3.15 -20.00 -23.30
CA ASP A 208 3.77 -20.96 -24.22
C ASP A 208 5.17 -20.49 -24.66
N GLU A 209 5.37 -19.19 -24.89
CA GLU A 209 6.67 -18.61 -25.23
C GLU A 209 7.62 -18.54 -24.03
N ALA A 210 7.08 -18.34 -22.82
CA ALA A 210 7.85 -18.48 -21.58
C ALA A 210 8.28 -19.94 -21.33
N LEU A 211 7.45 -20.91 -21.74
CA LEU A 211 7.71 -22.34 -21.67
C LEU A 211 8.70 -22.81 -22.75
N LYS A 212 8.81 -22.12 -23.90
CA LYS A 212 9.85 -22.37 -24.92
C LYS A 212 11.28 -22.02 -24.45
N GLY A 213 11.40 -21.12 -23.47
CA GLY A 213 12.68 -20.65 -22.93
C GLY A 213 13.05 -21.20 -21.55
N THR A 214 12.22 -22.05 -20.95
CA THR A 214 12.60 -22.81 -19.75
C THR A 214 13.18 -24.15 -20.22
N PRO A 215 14.48 -24.43 -20.01
CA PRO A 215 15.02 -25.72 -20.43
C PRO A 215 14.33 -26.85 -19.67
N MET A 216 13.55 -27.66 -20.40
CA MET A 216 13.24 -29.04 -20.02
C MET A 216 14.51 -29.90 -20.17
N ALA A 217 15.45 -29.81 -19.22
CA ALA A 217 16.56 -30.74 -18.96
C ALA A 217 17.47 -30.15 -17.86
N PRO A 218 18.13 -30.98 -17.02
CA PRO A 218 18.61 -30.58 -15.71
C PRO A 218 19.69 -29.50 -15.80
N ALA A 219 19.55 -28.45 -14.98
CA ALA A 219 20.61 -27.48 -14.75
C ALA A 219 21.91 -28.22 -14.42
N THR A 220 22.91 -28.11 -15.28
CA THR A 220 24.30 -28.46 -14.98
C THR A 220 24.69 -27.78 -13.68
N GLN A 221 25.01 -28.60 -12.67
CA GLN A 221 25.61 -28.17 -11.42
C GLN A 221 26.95 -27.48 -11.72
N PRO A 222 27.34 -26.43 -10.96
CA PRO A 222 28.74 -26.03 -10.91
C PRO A 222 29.55 -27.18 -10.30
N THR A 223 30.40 -27.82 -11.11
CA THR A 223 31.38 -28.82 -10.70
C THR A 223 32.41 -28.19 -9.77
N LEU A 224 32.56 -28.76 -8.57
CA LEU A 224 33.76 -28.64 -7.76
C LEU A 224 34.90 -29.35 -8.50
N SER A 225 35.87 -28.59 -9.02
CA SER A 225 37.11 -29.14 -9.56
C SER A 225 38.19 -29.17 -8.49
N ASP A 226 38.61 -30.38 -8.12
CA ASP A 226 39.78 -30.68 -7.30
C ASP A 226 41.07 -30.15 -7.93
N GLY A 227 41.96 -29.64 -7.09
CA GLY A 227 43.18 -28.96 -7.50
C GLY A 227 44.21 -29.84 -8.20
N LYS A 228 44.90 -29.25 -9.19
CA LYS A 228 46.34 -29.43 -9.45
C LYS A 228 46.86 -28.28 -10.30
N VAL A 229 47.83 -27.55 -9.73
CA VAL A 229 48.57 -26.45 -10.35
C VAL A 229 49.60 -27.02 -11.32
N GLN A 230 49.64 -26.52 -12.56
CA GLN A 230 50.87 -26.54 -13.36
C GLN A 230 50.93 -25.35 -14.34
N GLN A 231 52.09 -24.69 -14.28
CA GLN A 231 52.56 -23.46 -14.93
C GLN A 231 52.43 -23.44 -16.46
N PRO A 232 52.37 -22.24 -17.06
CA PRO A 232 53.54 -21.79 -17.82
C PRO A 232 53.85 -20.28 -17.75
N SER A 233 55.13 -19.94 -17.95
CA SER A 233 55.67 -18.65 -18.41
C SER A 233 56.61 -18.95 -19.60
N PRO A 234 57.19 -17.98 -20.35
CA PRO A 234 56.97 -16.53 -20.44
C PRO A 234 56.82 -16.03 -21.91
N GLY A 235 56.39 -14.76 -22.09
CA GLY A 235 56.51 -14.06 -23.37
C GLY A 235 56.21 -12.56 -23.26
N THR A 236 57.25 -11.74 -23.40
CA THR A 236 57.27 -10.25 -23.51
C THR A 236 58.33 -9.87 -24.57
N PRO A 237 58.48 -8.61 -25.05
CA PRO A 237 57.59 -7.44 -25.23
C PRO A 237 57.75 -6.87 -26.70
N PRO A 238 57.35 -5.62 -27.13
CA PRO A 238 57.82 -4.30 -26.64
C PRO A 238 56.73 -3.17 -26.54
N ALA A 239 56.81 -2.30 -25.51
CA ALA A 239 57.21 -0.85 -25.53
C ALA A 239 56.14 0.13 -26.10
N THR A 240 55.75 1.28 -25.51
CA THR A 240 56.32 2.19 -24.49
C THR A 240 55.28 3.25 -24.10
N GLY A 241 55.31 3.77 -22.85
CA GLY A 241 54.74 5.09 -22.49
C GLY A 241 53.99 5.15 -21.14
N GLN A 242 54.64 5.67 -20.09
CA GLN A 242 54.22 5.79 -18.67
C GLN A 242 52.91 6.60 -18.43
N PRO A 243 52.17 6.40 -17.31
CA PRO A 243 52.42 7.20 -16.08
C PRO A 243 52.13 6.53 -14.70
N LYS A 244 52.92 6.97 -13.70
CA LYS A 244 52.71 7.07 -12.23
C LYS A 244 52.36 5.82 -11.36
N PRO A 245 52.94 5.70 -10.15
CA PRO A 245 52.67 4.58 -9.24
C PRO A 245 51.29 4.69 -8.59
N PRO A 246 50.53 3.59 -8.40
CA PRO A 246 49.35 3.60 -7.55
C PRO A 246 49.78 3.67 -6.08
N VAL A 247 49.17 4.62 -5.39
CA VAL A 247 49.11 4.72 -3.93
C VAL A 247 48.57 3.40 -3.37
N GLN A 248 49.26 2.80 -2.40
CA GLN A 248 48.73 1.69 -1.61
C GLN A 248 47.48 2.17 -0.87
N GLU A 249 46.32 1.61 -1.19
CA GLU A 249 45.16 1.68 -0.31
C GLU A 249 45.42 0.82 0.94
N PRO A 250 45.04 1.30 2.14
CA PRO A 250 45.23 0.55 3.37
C PRO A 250 44.34 -0.70 3.39
N VAL A 251 44.92 -1.83 3.77
CA VAL A 251 44.20 -3.06 4.08
C VAL A 251 43.27 -2.78 5.26
N ILE A 252 41.96 -2.64 5.02
CA ILE A 252 40.95 -2.53 6.07
C ILE A 252 40.87 -3.89 6.76
N SER A 253 41.24 -3.92 8.04
CA SER A 253 41.17 -5.09 8.91
C SER A 253 39.71 -5.57 9.05
N GLN A 254 39.44 -6.85 8.80
CA GLN A 254 38.11 -7.44 9.06
C GLN A 254 37.81 -7.45 10.57
N PRO A 255 36.60 -7.07 11.01
CA PRO A 255 36.20 -7.21 12.40
C PRO A 255 36.09 -8.69 12.80
N THR A 256 36.61 -9.03 13.98
CA THR A 256 36.50 -10.35 14.60
C THR A 256 35.21 -10.42 15.42
N PHE A 257 34.10 -10.79 14.79
CA PHE A 257 32.88 -11.20 15.52
C PHE A 257 33.06 -12.65 16.00
N ALA A 258 32.72 -12.96 17.25
CA ALA A 258 32.74 -14.35 17.75
C ALA A 258 31.69 -15.23 17.02
N THR A 259 30.54 -14.63 16.70
CA THR A 259 29.49 -15.18 15.83
C THR A 259 28.75 -14.01 15.18
N ALA A 260 28.58 -14.03 13.85
CA ALA A 260 27.94 -12.94 13.12
C ALA A 260 26.56 -13.34 12.59
N LEU A 261 25.58 -12.44 12.69
CA LEU A 261 24.34 -12.52 11.92
C LEU A 261 24.53 -11.80 10.58
N ARG A 262 23.85 -12.30 9.55
CA ARG A 262 24.02 -11.84 8.18
C ARG A 262 22.68 -11.52 7.52
N GLY A 263 22.52 -10.28 7.08
CA GLY A 263 21.47 -9.85 6.14
C GLY A 263 22.01 -9.74 4.72
N VAL A 264 21.20 -10.04 3.71
CA VAL A 264 21.56 -9.85 2.29
C VAL A 264 20.52 -8.97 1.64
N GLY A 265 20.94 -7.90 0.98
CA GLY A 265 20.06 -6.99 0.26
C GLY A 265 20.49 -6.81 -1.18
N GLU A 266 19.51 -6.74 -2.07
CA GLU A 266 19.70 -6.56 -3.51
C GLU A 266 18.86 -5.37 -3.96
N ALA A 267 19.39 -4.53 -4.84
CA ALA A 267 18.65 -3.37 -5.34
C ALA A 267 19.17 -2.87 -6.70
N PHE A 268 18.30 -2.13 -7.39
CA PHE A 268 18.62 -1.39 -8.61
C PHE A 268 18.59 0.13 -8.38
N GLY A 269 19.50 0.84 -9.05
CA GLY A 269 19.64 2.30 -8.99
C GLY A 269 19.92 2.92 -10.36
N VAL A 270 19.64 4.22 -10.47
CA VAL A 270 20.01 5.03 -11.65
C VAL A 270 21.51 5.27 -11.65
N THR A 271 22.14 5.26 -10.47
CA THR A 271 23.59 5.26 -10.28
C THR A 271 24.04 4.03 -9.47
N GLU A 272 25.32 3.68 -9.58
CA GLU A 272 25.94 2.59 -8.80
C GLU A 272 25.82 2.84 -7.29
N LEU A 273 26.07 4.08 -6.86
CA LEU A 273 25.96 4.49 -5.46
C LEU A 273 24.52 4.34 -4.95
N GLU A 274 23.53 4.75 -5.75
CA GLU A 274 22.12 4.60 -5.38
C GLU A 274 21.71 3.12 -5.27
N ALA A 275 22.19 2.27 -6.18
CA ALA A 275 21.94 0.83 -6.12
C ALA A 275 22.56 0.21 -4.86
N GLU A 276 23.79 0.59 -4.51
CA GLU A 276 24.49 0.09 -3.33
C GLU A 276 23.84 0.54 -2.01
N GLU A 277 23.47 1.83 -1.89
CA GLU A 277 22.80 2.35 -0.69
C GLU A 277 21.41 1.72 -0.49
N LYS A 278 20.65 1.50 -1.57
CA LYS A 278 19.41 0.73 -1.50
C LYS A 278 19.64 -0.72 -1.11
N ALA A 279 20.69 -1.36 -1.63
CA ALA A 279 21.04 -2.74 -1.28
C ALA A 279 21.47 -2.86 0.19
N LYS A 280 22.25 -1.91 0.73
CA LYS A 280 22.58 -1.82 2.17
C LYS A 280 21.34 -1.70 3.04
N LYS A 281 20.40 -0.83 2.66
CA LYS A 281 19.13 -0.67 3.37
C LYS A 281 18.29 -1.96 3.35
N ASN A 282 18.21 -2.63 2.20
CA ASN A 282 17.52 -3.91 2.07
C ASN A 282 18.21 -5.02 2.89
N ALA A 283 19.54 -5.00 3.01
CA ALA A 283 20.29 -5.97 3.81
C ALA A 283 19.97 -5.83 5.30
N LEU A 284 19.90 -4.59 5.81
CA LEU A 284 19.49 -4.31 7.19
C LEU A 284 18.02 -4.67 7.44
N LEU A 285 17.14 -4.41 6.47
CA LEU A 285 15.72 -4.79 6.56
C LEU A 285 15.58 -6.31 6.71
N ASN A 286 16.21 -7.07 5.82
CA ASN A 286 16.15 -8.54 5.86
C ASN A 286 16.77 -9.10 7.15
N LEU A 287 17.80 -8.45 7.69
CA LEU A 287 18.38 -8.81 8.98
C LEU A 287 17.39 -8.57 10.14
N SER A 288 16.64 -7.47 10.11
CA SER A 288 15.60 -7.17 11.11
C SER A 288 14.43 -8.15 11.04
N GLU A 289 14.00 -8.54 9.84
CA GLU A 289 12.97 -9.56 9.63
C GLU A 289 13.41 -10.93 10.17
N GLN A 290 14.68 -11.29 9.98
CA GLN A 290 15.24 -12.52 10.50
C GLN A 290 15.28 -12.54 12.03
N LEU A 291 15.70 -11.44 12.66
CA LEU A 291 15.68 -11.29 14.12
C LEU A 291 14.27 -11.32 14.69
N TYR A 292 13.30 -10.78 13.95
CA TYR A 292 11.90 -10.87 14.31
C TYR A 292 11.43 -12.33 14.38
N VAL A 293 11.76 -13.14 13.38
CA VAL A 293 11.43 -14.59 13.38
C VAL A 293 12.13 -15.29 14.55
N ASP A 294 13.40 -15.00 14.81
CA ASP A 294 14.15 -15.55 15.95
C ASP A 294 13.47 -15.21 17.30
N VAL A 295 13.12 -13.93 17.52
CA VAL A 295 12.52 -13.50 18.79
C VAL A 295 11.09 -14.03 18.98
N ARG A 296 10.27 -14.07 17.92
CA ARG A 296 8.92 -14.66 17.97
C ARG A 296 8.94 -16.14 18.38
N THR A 297 10.02 -16.85 18.07
CA THR A 297 10.14 -18.30 18.23
C THR A 297 10.92 -18.68 19.48
N THR A 298 11.47 -17.71 20.21
CA THR A 298 12.12 -17.94 21.48
C THR A 298 11.08 -18.36 22.53
N THR A 299 11.23 -19.58 23.05
CA THR A 299 10.40 -20.12 24.15
C THR A 299 10.36 -19.19 25.36
N LYS A 300 11.45 -18.48 25.66
CA LYS A 300 11.53 -17.54 26.80
C LYS A 300 10.58 -16.34 26.71
N LEU A 301 10.37 -15.78 25.51
CA LEU A 301 9.47 -14.66 25.32
C LEU A 301 8.01 -15.14 25.30
N GLN A 302 7.73 -16.26 24.64
CA GLN A 302 6.40 -16.88 24.66
C GLN A 302 6.01 -17.36 26.07
N GLU A 303 6.93 -17.98 26.81
CA GLU A 303 6.75 -18.34 28.21
C GLU A 303 6.53 -17.11 29.07
N LEU A 304 7.25 -16.01 28.85
CA LEU A 304 7.01 -14.76 29.58
C LEU A 304 5.62 -14.19 29.28
N ILE A 305 5.21 -14.11 28.01
CA ILE A 305 3.86 -13.67 27.62
C ILE A 305 2.79 -14.56 28.26
N ASN A 306 3.00 -15.87 28.26
CA ASN A 306 2.05 -16.84 28.82
C ASN A 306 2.08 -16.91 30.36
N GLN A 307 3.20 -16.64 31.02
CA GLN A 307 3.35 -16.66 32.49
C GLN A 307 2.91 -15.35 33.13
N VAL A 308 3.14 -14.21 32.46
CA VAL A 308 2.78 -12.89 32.99
C VAL A 308 1.29 -12.63 32.79
N VAL A 309 0.60 -13.39 31.93
CA VAL A 309 -0.71 -12.97 31.43
C VAL A 309 -1.70 -14.13 31.26
N THR A 310 -2.72 -14.12 32.09
CA THR A 310 -3.88 -15.00 31.99
C THR A 310 -5.03 -14.28 31.26
N GLY A 311 -5.27 -14.61 29.99
CA GLY A 311 -6.49 -14.15 29.28
C GLY A 311 -6.41 -14.14 27.74
N LYS A 312 -7.52 -14.49 27.07
CA LYS A 312 -7.66 -14.58 25.60
C LYS A 312 -7.52 -13.22 24.87
N TYR A 313 -8.03 -12.14 25.49
CA TYR A 313 -7.93 -10.75 25.00
C TYR A 313 -6.48 -10.27 24.80
N PHE A 314 -5.56 -10.79 25.62
CA PHE A 314 -4.18 -10.34 25.63
C PHE A 314 -3.30 -11.07 24.60
N GLN A 315 -3.60 -12.34 24.32
CA GLN A 315 -2.97 -13.07 23.22
C GLN A 315 -3.25 -12.39 21.88
N GLU A 316 -4.48 -11.89 21.68
CA GLU A 316 -4.87 -11.13 20.48
C GLU A 316 -4.18 -9.76 20.41
N ARG A 317 -4.14 -8.99 21.50
CA ARG A 317 -3.51 -7.65 21.52
C ARG A 317 -1.98 -7.70 21.39
N SER A 318 -1.33 -8.65 22.06
CA SER A 318 0.10 -8.88 21.88
C SER A 318 0.42 -9.24 20.42
N GLN A 319 -0.37 -10.10 19.78
CA GLN A 319 -0.22 -10.43 18.37
C GLN A 319 -0.37 -9.21 17.44
N VAL A 320 -1.31 -8.30 17.70
CA VAL A 320 -1.47 -7.03 16.96
C VAL A 320 -0.29 -6.08 17.16
N ILE A 321 0.26 -5.96 18.38
CA ILE A 321 1.46 -5.14 18.66
C ILE A 321 2.68 -5.74 17.94
N TYR A 322 2.80 -7.07 17.95
CA TYR A 322 3.83 -7.78 17.21
C TYR A 322 3.70 -7.56 15.69
N GLU A 323 2.50 -7.66 15.13
CA GLU A 323 2.23 -7.36 13.71
C GLU A 323 2.52 -5.90 13.39
N LYS A 324 2.13 -4.95 14.26
CA LYS A 324 2.37 -3.51 14.07
C LYS A 324 3.85 -3.14 14.11
N ILE A 325 4.64 -3.72 15.02
CA ILE A 325 6.11 -3.53 15.10
C ILE A 325 6.80 -4.06 13.83
N VAL A 326 6.26 -5.12 13.21
CA VAL A 326 6.77 -5.72 11.98
C VAL A 326 6.32 -4.96 10.74
N GLU A 327 5.09 -4.46 10.73
CA GLU A 327 4.49 -3.76 9.59
C GLU A 327 4.90 -2.28 9.49
N THR A 328 5.31 -1.63 10.60
CA THR A 328 5.92 -0.31 10.54
C THR A 328 7.34 -0.40 9.95
N LYS A 329 7.41 -0.12 8.65
CA LYS A 329 8.55 -0.19 7.70
C LYS A 329 9.85 0.58 8.06
N SER A 330 10.16 0.86 9.31
CA SER A 330 11.39 1.57 9.66
C SER A 330 11.66 1.48 11.16
N GLU A 331 12.92 1.24 11.57
CA GLU A 331 13.60 1.91 12.71
C GLU A 331 14.43 1.04 13.67
N PHE A 332 14.56 -0.28 13.51
CA PHE A 332 15.59 -0.98 14.30
C PHE A 332 16.99 -0.62 13.81
N GLU A 333 17.70 0.18 14.61
CA GLU A 333 19.09 0.56 14.38
C GLU A 333 20.02 -0.57 14.84
N PHE A 334 21.07 -0.84 14.05
CA PHE A 334 22.07 -1.85 14.38
C PHE A 334 23.37 -1.16 14.79
N VAL A 335 24.08 -1.75 15.75
CA VAL A 335 25.39 -1.26 16.20
C VAL A 335 26.49 -2.07 15.52
N ASP A 336 27.60 -1.40 15.20
CA ASP A 336 28.81 -2.02 14.65
C ASP A 336 28.55 -2.86 13.37
N VAL A 337 27.68 -2.34 12.48
CA VAL A 337 27.36 -2.98 11.20
C VAL A 337 28.57 -2.95 10.28
N PHE A 338 28.95 -4.12 9.79
CA PHE A 338 29.91 -4.25 8.70
C PHE A 338 29.20 -4.59 7.39
N PHE A 339 29.38 -3.75 6.37
CA PHE A 339 28.83 -4.01 5.03
C PHE A 339 29.89 -4.64 4.12
N ARG A 340 29.47 -5.66 3.37
CA ARG A 340 30.27 -6.31 2.32
C ARG A 340 29.51 -6.31 1.01
N THR A 341 30.00 -5.58 0.02
CA THR A 341 29.48 -5.65 -1.34
C THR A 341 29.85 -7.00 -1.95
N VAL A 342 28.84 -7.75 -2.40
CA VAL A 342 28.98 -9.11 -2.95
C VAL A 342 29.03 -9.07 -4.46
N GLU A 343 28.19 -8.25 -5.08
CA GLU A 343 28.05 -8.19 -6.53
C GLU A 343 27.62 -6.79 -6.95
N LYS A 344 28.18 -6.32 -8.08
CA LYS A 344 27.74 -5.12 -8.79
C LYS A 344 27.75 -5.41 -10.29
N LYS A 345 26.67 -5.05 -10.99
CA LYS A 345 26.59 -5.19 -12.45
C LYS A 345 25.60 -4.20 -13.05
N VAL A 346 25.74 -3.91 -14.33
CA VAL A 346 24.77 -3.12 -15.09
C VAL A 346 23.81 -4.09 -15.79
N VAL A 347 22.51 -3.89 -15.59
CA VAL A 347 21.45 -4.69 -16.21
C VAL A 347 20.44 -3.73 -16.83
N SER A 348 20.24 -3.83 -18.15
CA SER A 348 19.23 -3.07 -18.89
C SER A 348 19.22 -1.57 -18.58
N ASN A 349 20.39 -0.92 -18.66
CA ASN A 349 20.60 0.51 -18.43
C ASN A 349 20.34 1.00 -16.99
N ARG A 350 20.41 0.09 -16.01
CA ARG A 350 20.38 0.39 -14.56
C ARG A 350 21.51 -0.34 -13.84
N TYR A 351 21.95 0.21 -12.71
CA TYR A 351 22.96 -0.42 -11.86
C TYR A 351 22.28 -1.35 -10.87
N TYR A 352 22.81 -2.55 -10.70
CA TYR A 352 22.44 -3.54 -9.70
C TYR A 352 23.55 -3.65 -8.67
N ALA A 353 23.18 -3.74 -7.40
CA ALA A 353 24.09 -4.08 -6.31
C ALA A 353 23.49 -5.15 -5.39
N LYS A 354 24.36 -6.03 -4.90
CA LYS A 354 24.09 -7.00 -3.83
C LYS A 354 25.06 -6.73 -2.69
N VAL A 355 24.52 -6.51 -1.50
CA VAL A 355 25.29 -6.16 -0.30
C VAL A 355 24.89 -7.07 0.85
N GLU A 356 25.88 -7.48 1.63
CA GLU A 356 25.70 -8.17 2.90
C GLU A 356 25.91 -7.21 4.06
N ALA A 357 25.07 -7.31 5.09
CA ALA A 357 25.26 -6.65 6.38
C ALA A 357 25.60 -7.71 7.43
N LEU A 358 26.68 -7.51 8.18
CA LEU A 358 27.15 -8.38 9.25
C LEU A 358 27.12 -7.64 10.59
N VAL A 359 26.61 -8.30 11.64
CA VAL A 359 26.52 -7.75 13.00
C VAL A 359 26.85 -8.82 14.05
N ASP A 360 27.23 -8.40 15.26
CA ASP A 360 27.44 -9.32 16.38
C ASP A 360 26.12 -10.01 16.79
N ALA A 361 26.10 -11.34 16.78
CA ALA A 361 24.87 -12.11 16.97
C ALA A 361 24.29 -11.99 18.39
N GLU A 362 25.14 -12.02 19.42
CA GLU A 362 24.71 -12.02 20.82
C GLU A 362 24.15 -10.65 21.21
N ASN A 363 24.92 -9.59 20.96
CA ASN A 363 24.51 -8.22 21.26
C ASN A 363 23.26 -7.83 20.46
N THR A 364 23.19 -8.20 19.18
CA THR A 364 22.05 -7.85 18.33
C THR A 364 20.77 -8.56 18.78
N ARG A 365 20.83 -9.85 19.12
CA ARG A 365 19.65 -10.57 19.64
C ARG A 365 19.17 -9.99 20.96
N ALA A 366 20.09 -9.73 21.88
CA ALA A 366 19.73 -9.22 23.20
C ALA A 366 19.15 -7.79 23.15
N THR A 367 19.72 -6.93 22.31
CA THR A 367 19.21 -5.55 22.11
C THR A 367 17.85 -5.55 21.41
N PHE A 368 17.67 -6.41 20.40
CA PHE A 368 16.40 -6.56 19.70
C PHE A 368 15.30 -7.14 20.61
N GLU A 369 15.60 -8.20 21.38
CA GLU A 369 14.66 -8.79 22.35
C GLU A 369 14.24 -7.76 23.41
N THR A 370 15.19 -6.98 23.93
CA THR A 370 14.93 -5.92 24.91
C THR A 370 14.04 -4.83 24.33
N TYR A 371 14.33 -4.38 23.11
CA TYR A 371 13.52 -3.36 22.42
C TYR A 371 12.07 -3.82 22.26
N VAL A 372 11.86 -5.01 21.70
CA VAL A 372 10.54 -5.58 21.48
C VAL A 372 9.78 -5.77 22.80
N SER A 373 10.45 -6.28 23.83
CA SER A 373 9.82 -6.54 25.13
C SER A 373 9.41 -5.25 25.84
N VAL A 374 10.24 -4.21 25.79
CA VAL A 374 9.89 -2.91 26.39
C VAL A 374 8.80 -2.20 25.58
N LYS A 375 8.77 -2.36 24.25
CA LYS A 375 7.66 -1.86 23.42
C LYS A 375 6.34 -2.59 23.70
N LEU A 376 6.38 -3.89 23.95
CA LEU A 376 5.22 -4.62 24.46
C LEU A 376 4.76 -4.02 25.80
N ALA A 377 5.69 -3.83 26.75
CA ALA A 377 5.38 -3.24 28.05
C ALA A 377 4.80 -1.82 27.95
N GLU A 378 5.28 -1.00 27.01
CA GLU A 378 4.72 0.32 26.71
C GLU A 378 3.26 0.22 26.25
N SER A 379 2.94 -0.74 25.39
CA SER A 379 1.55 -0.96 24.98
C SER A 379 0.66 -1.56 26.08
N LEU A 380 1.24 -2.32 27.01
CA LEU A 380 0.54 -2.76 28.22
C LEU A 380 0.19 -1.57 29.12
N LEU A 381 1.11 -0.60 29.23
CA LEU A 381 0.86 0.65 29.93
C LEU A 381 -0.29 1.43 29.29
N ASP A 382 -0.34 1.52 27.95
CA ASP A 382 -1.48 2.13 27.22
C ASP A 382 -2.81 1.42 27.51
N SER A 383 -2.73 0.14 27.91
CA SER A 383 -3.87 -0.70 28.30
C SER A 383 -4.18 -0.66 29.80
N ARG A 384 -3.49 0.21 30.57
CA ARG A 384 -3.56 0.31 32.04
C ARG A 384 -3.11 -0.95 32.79
N MET A 385 -2.34 -1.83 32.14
CA MET A 385 -1.78 -3.05 32.74
C MET A 385 -0.40 -2.78 33.33
N ILE A 386 -0.39 -1.97 34.39
CA ILE A 386 0.82 -1.34 34.96
C ILE A 386 1.69 -2.37 35.68
N PHE A 387 1.10 -3.33 36.40
CA PHE A 387 1.88 -4.34 37.13
C PHE A 387 2.59 -5.31 36.18
N ASN A 388 1.92 -5.71 35.10
CA ASN A 388 2.50 -6.57 34.09
C ASN A 388 3.54 -5.84 33.24
N ALA A 389 3.31 -4.57 32.88
CA ALA A 389 4.32 -3.73 32.24
C ALA A 389 5.60 -3.62 33.11
N LYS A 390 5.42 -3.38 34.42
CA LYS A 390 6.52 -3.30 35.38
C LYS A 390 7.32 -4.59 35.49
N LYS A 391 6.66 -5.75 35.54
CA LYS A 391 7.34 -7.07 35.56
C LYS A 391 8.25 -7.29 34.34
N ILE A 392 7.81 -6.86 33.16
CA ILE A 392 8.62 -6.94 31.94
C ILE A 392 9.82 -5.99 32.05
N VAL A 393 9.59 -4.74 32.43
CA VAL A 393 10.66 -3.75 32.63
C VAL A 393 11.72 -4.24 33.61
N ASP A 394 11.33 -4.80 34.75
CA ASP A 394 12.26 -5.29 35.78
C ASP A 394 13.19 -6.41 35.27
N ARG A 395 12.73 -7.19 34.29
CA ARG A 395 13.51 -8.25 33.68
C ARG A 395 14.50 -7.74 32.63
N TYR A 396 14.10 -6.74 31.84
CA TYR A 396 14.85 -6.31 30.65
C TYR A 396 15.68 -5.04 30.87
N GLU A 397 15.33 -4.18 31.83
CA GLU A 397 16.10 -2.98 32.17
C GLU A 397 17.58 -3.28 32.49
N PRO A 398 17.93 -4.34 33.26
CA PRO A 398 19.33 -4.66 33.53
C PRO A 398 20.16 -4.93 32.25
N LEU A 399 19.50 -5.31 31.15
CA LEU A 399 20.19 -5.61 29.89
C LEU A 399 20.71 -4.34 29.20
N LEU A 400 20.14 -3.16 29.48
CA LEU A 400 20.63 -1.88 28.93
C LEU A 400 22.05 -1.54 29.40
N GLN A 401 22.44 -2.00 30.58
CA GLN A 401 23.81 -1.81 31.10
C GLN A 401 24.75 -2.92 30.63
N LYS A 402 24.21 -4.09 30.28
CA LYS A 402 24.98 -5.28 29.89
C LYS A 402 25.39 -5.25 28.42
N TYR A 403 24.52 -4.77 27.53
CA TYR A 403 24.71 -4.81 26.09
C TYR A 403 24.82 -3.41 25.48
N LYS A 404 25.44 -3.32 24.30
CA LYS A 404 25.65 -2.05 23.59
C LYS A 404 24.44 -1.77 22.71
N PHE A 405 23.58 -0.87 23.17
CA PHE A 405 22.40 -0.41 22.42
C PHE A 405 22.76 0.73 21.44
N PRO A 406 22.09 0.79 20.28
CA PRO A 406 22.13 1.98 19.45
C PRO A 406 21.60 3.21 20.22
N PRO A 407 22.14 4.42 20.02
CA PRO A 407 21.76 5.60 20.80
C PRO A 407 20.26 5.89 20.77
N ARG A 408 19.65 5.78 19.59
CA ARG A 408 18.21 6.01 19.41
C ARG A 408 17.38 4.98 20.18
N ILE A 409 17.70 3.70 20.01
CA ILE A 409 17.00 2.60 20.69
C ILE A 409 17.17 2.71 22.20
N SER A 410 18.37 3.03 22.68
CA SER A 410 18.63 3.23 24.11
C SER A 410 17.78 4.37 24.68
N GLN A 411 17.63 5.47 23.95
CA GLN A 411 16.80 6.60 24.36
C GLN A 411 15.31 6.22 24.39
N GLU A 412 14.80 5.59 23.34
CA GLU A 412 13.40 5.15 23.26
C GLU A 412 13.04 4.16 24.37
N VAL A 413 13.87 3.14 24.58
CA VAL A 413 13.69 2.14 25.63
C VAL A 413 13.79 2.79 27.01
N GLY A 414 14.75 3.69 27.23
CA GLY A 414 14.90 4.42 28.48
C GLY A 414 13.67 5.29 28.82
N LEU A 415 13.11 5.98 27.83
CA LEU A 415 11.88 6.77 27.99
C LEU A 415 10.66 5.90 28.32
N ALA A 416 10.52 4.75 27.66
CA ALA A 416 9.44 3.80 27.96
C ALA A 416 9.57 3.23 29.38
N ILE A 417 10.77 2.81 29.79
CA ILE A 417 11.05 2.31 31.15
C ILE A 417 10.71 3.36 32.20
N SER A 418 11.14 4.61 31.99
CA SER A 418 10.86 5.73 32.91
C SER A 418 9.35 5.96 33.07
N ARG A 419 8.61 5.99 31.96
CA ARG A 419 7.14 6.14 31.97
C ARG A 419 6.45 5.02 32.75
N ILE A 420 6.85 3.77 32.53
CA ILE A 420 6.29 2.60 33.23
C ILE A 420 6.59 2.66 34.73
N LYS A 421 7.83 3.00 35.11
CA LYS A 421 8.22 3.16 36.52
C LYS A 421 7.46 4.28 37.22
N SER A 422 7.28 5.41 36.54
CA SER A 422 6.49 6.54 37.07
C SER A 422 5.05 6.11 37.32
N ALA A 423 4.40 5.51 36.32
CA ALA A 423 3.02 5.03 36.45
C ALA A 423 2.85 4.01 37.58
N TYR A 424 3.81 3.08 37.73
CA TYR A 424 3.82 2.13 38.84
C TYR A 424 3.96 2.84 40.21
N ALA A 425 4.87 3.80 40.33
CA ALA A 425 5.07 4.55 41.57
C ALA A 425 3.83 5.36 41.96
N ASP A 426 3.14 5.96 40.97
CA ASP A 426 1.89 6.69 41.19
C ASP A 426 0.78 5.78 41.71
N VAL A 427 0.61 4.60 41.09
CA VAL A 427 -0.33 3.57 41.54
C VAL A 427 0.01 3.07 42.94
N GLU A 428 1.28 2.81 43.23
CA GLU A 428 1.72 2.36 44.56
C GLU A 428 1.41 3.42 45.64
N LYS A 429 1.58 4.70 45.32
CA LYS A 429 1.23 5.81 46.20
C LYS A 429 -0.28 5.88 46.45
N MET A 430 -1.11 5.68 45.43
CA MET A 430 -2.55 5.59 45.57
C MET A 430 -2.96 4.43 46.48
N ILE A 431 -2.39 3.24 46.28
CA ILE A 431 -2.64 2.06 47.13
C ILE A 431 -2.26 2.33 48.58
N LYS A 432 -1.06 2.89 48.83
CA LYS A 432 -0.61 3.27 50.19
C LYS A 432 -1.56 4.28 50.85
N ASN A 433 -2.04 5.27 50.09
CA ASN A 433 -3.00 6.25 50.59
C ASN A 433 -4.36 5.63 50.93
N ILE A 434 -4.86 4.70 50.10
CA ILE A 434 -6.09 3.96 50.37
C ILE A 434 -5.95 3.14 51.65
N ASN A 435 -4.88 2.34 51.75
CA ASN A 435 -4.68 1.41 52.87
C ASN A 435 -4.41 2.13 54.21
N SER A 436 -3.94 3.38 54.19
CA SER A 436 -3.72 4.18 55.41
C SER A 436 -4.97 4.88 55.94
N GLN A 437 -6.07 4.96 55.18
CA GLN A 437 -7.32 5.54 55.68
C GLN A 437 -8.00 4.59 56.68
N ASN A 438 -8.42 5.11 57.83
CA ASN A 438 -9.30 4.40 58.76
C ASN A 438 -10.76 4.50 58.29
N VAL A 439 -11.50 3.39 58.39
CA VAL A 439 -12.92 3.30 58.01
C VAL A 439 -13.72 3.00 59.26
N ASN A 440 -14.34 4.03 59.83
CA ASN A 440 -15.05 3.95 61.12
C ASN A 440 -16.53 4.38 61.01
N ASP A 441 -16.91 4.96 59.87
CA ASP A 441 -18.26 5.43 59.61
C ASP A 441 -18.56 5.39 58.10
N LYS A 442 -19.82 5.66 57.76
CA LYS A 442 -20.28 5.67 56.37
C LYS A 442 -19.57 6.70 55.49
N LYS A 443 -19.25 7.88 56.03
CA LYS A 443 -18.61 8.97 55.26
C LYS A 443 -17.17 8.60 54.87
N SER A 444 -16.41 8.06 55.81
CA SER A 444 -15.05 7.56 55.60
C SER A 444 -15.04 6.36 54.66
N ALA A 445 -16.00 5.43 54.79
CA ALA A 445 -16.16 4.31 53.85
C ALA A 445 -16.42 4.78 52.41
N LEU A 446 -17.32 5.74 52.20
CA LEU A 446 -17.62 6.31 50.88
C LEU A 446 -16.43 7.04 50.27
N LYS A 447 -15.66 7.78 51.08
CA LYS A 447 -14.42 8.42 50.62
C LYS A 447 -13.41 7.39 50.14
N VAL A 448 -13.18 6.32 50.91
CA VAL A 448 -12.27 5.24 50.52
C VAL A 448 -12.78 4.51 49.27
N ALA A 449 -14.08 4.26 49.16
CA ALA A 449 -14.68 3.67 47.95
C ALA A 449 -14.44 4.55 46.71
N GLY A 450 -14.55 5.87 46.83
CA GLY A 450 -14.20 6.82 45.78
C GLY A 450 -12.73 6.74 45.36
N MET A 451 -11.81 6.67 46.33
CA MET A 451 -10.37 6.50 46.06
C MET A 451 -10.07 5.16 45.36
N ILE A 452 -10.78 4.08 45.71
CA ILE A 452 -10.67 2.78 45.03
C ILE A 452 -11.20 2.89 43.58
N ASN A 453 -12.35 3.54 43.37
CA ASN A 453 -12.88 3.75 42.02
C ASN A 453 -11.87 4.49 41.14
N GLU A 454 -11.27 5.56 41.66
CA GLU A 454 -10.20 6.31 40.97
C GLU A 454 -9.02 5.41 40.64
N LEU A 455 -8.43 4.72 41.63
CA LEU A 455 -7.31 3.80 41.39
C LEU A 455 -7.61 2.81 40.27
N GLU A 456 -8.77 2.16 40.31
CA GLU A 456 -9.15 1.12 39.38
C GLU A 456 -9.53 1.64 37.98
N THR A 457 -9.58 2.97 37.79
CA THR A 457 -9.56 3.59 36.46
C THR A 457 -8.17 3.80 35.91
N TYR A 458 -7.15 3.89 36.77
CA TYR A 458 -5.74 4.01 36.38
C TYR A 458 -5.08 2.65 36.16
N VAL A 459 -5.50 1.60 36.86
CA VAL A 459 -4.92 0.26 36.77
C VAL A 459 -5.97 -0.83 36.53
N ALA A 460 -5.74 -1.65 35.51
CA ALA A 460 -6.62 -2.75 35.11
C ALA A 460 -6.17 -4.12 35.65
N ASP A 461 -4.88 -4.27 35.98
CA ASP A 461 -4.25 -5.52 36.40
C ASP A 461 -3.79 -5.50 37.87
N LEU A 462 -4.55 -4.82 38.74
CA LEU A 462 -4.28 -4.75 40.17
C LEU A 462 -4.29 -6.17 40.79
N PRO A 463 -3.20 -6.61 41.45
CA PRO A 463 -3.16 -7.92 42.11
C PRO A 463 -4.16 -8.05 43.26
N ASP A 464 -4.70 -9.25 43.44
CA ASP A 464 -5.59 -9.57 44.56
C ASP A 464 -4.91 -9.31 45.91
N GLY A 465 -5.68 -8.81 46.88
CA GLY A 465 -5.20 -8.55 48.24
C GLY A 465 -4.40 -7.25 48.43
N MET A 466 -4.10 -6.49 47.36
CA MET A 466 -3.46 -5.16 47.48
C MET A 466 -4.33 -4.13 48.18
N ILE A 467 -5.65 -4.30 48.15
CA ILE A 467 -6.65 -3.44 48.82
C ILE A 467 -7.62 -4.32 49.59
N ASP A 468 -7.76 -4.02 50.88
CA ASP A 468 -8.82 -4.59 51.70
C ASP A 468 -10.15 -3.85 51.42
N ARG A 469 -10.99 -4.48 50.60
CA ARG A 469 -12.35 -4.01 50.28
C ARG A 469 -13.37 -4.44 51.33
N GLU A 470 -13.08 -5.45 52.14
CA GLU A 470 -14.05 -6.05 53.08
C GLU A 470 -14.43 -5.06 54.19
N ARG A 471 -13.50 -4.21 54.61
CA ARG A 471 -13.76 -3.11 55.55
C ARG A 471 -14.81 -2.09 55.09
N LEU A 472 -15.21 -2.09 53.82
CA LEU A 472 -16.27 -1.23 53.31
C LEU A 472 -17.67 -1.85 53.41
N ARG A 473 -17.77 -3.18 53.58
CA ARG A 473 -19.06 -3.89 53.50
C ARG A 473 -20.02 -3.48 54.59
N GLU A 474 -19.56 -3.36 55.83
CA GLU A 474 -20.39 -2.98 56.98
C GLU A 474 -21.14 -1.66 56.76
N TYR A 475 -20.50 -0.71 56.06
CA TYR A 475 -21.04 0.64 55.84
C TYR A 475 -21.74 0.82 54.48
N SER A 476 -21.78 -0.20 53.63
CA SER A 476 -22.33 -0.12 52.26
C SER A 476 -23.57 -1.01 52.03
N GLN A 477 -24.00 -1.78 53.03
CA GLN A 477 -25.11 -2.75 52.90
C GLN A 477 -26.44 -2.13 52.44
N ASP A 478 -26.73 -0.90 52.86
CA ASP A 478 -27.99 -0.20 52.55
C ASP A 478 -27.95 0.57 51.21
N ILE A 479 -26.78 0.62 50.56
CA ILE A 479 -26.61 1.37 49.32
C ILE A 479 -27.04 0.50 48.14
N ARG A 480 -27.95 1.03 47.32
CA ARG A 480 -28.42 0.37 46.10
C ARG A 480 -27.99 1.19 44.90
N ILE A 481 -27.49 0.50 43.88
CA ILE A 481 -27.16 1.09 42.57
C ILE A 481 -28.12 0.50 41.55
N GLU A 482 -28.67 1.35 40.69
CA GLU A 482 -29.42 0.96 39.51
C GLU A 482 -28.71 1.50 38.28
N VAL A 483 -28.57 0.68 37.25
CA VAL A 483 -28.09 1.11 35.93
C VAL A 483 -29.12 0.74 34.88
N ARG A 484 -29.50 1.71 34.05
CA ARG A 484 -30.55 1.57 33.03
C ARG A 484 -30.02 2.04 31.68
N GLY A 485 -30.51 1.42 30.61
CA GLY A 485 -30.15 1.70 29.22
C GLY A 485 -31.24 1.19 28.27
N GLY A 486 -31.04 1.40 26.97
CA GLY A 486 -31.95 0.90 25.95
C GLY A 486 -32.10 -0.63 25.97
N ASP A 487 -33.29 -1.14 25.68
CA ASP A 487 -33.54 -2.59 25.61
C ASP A 487 -33.08 -3.19 24.28
N GLU A 488 -33.20 -2.45 23.18
CA GLU A 488 -32.71 -2.82 21.85
C GLU A 488 -31.58 -1.88 21.45
N VAL A 489 -30.43 -2.45 21.06
CA VAL A 489 -29.23 -1.70 20.69
C VAL A 489 -28.58 -2.31 19.46
N PHE A 490 -27.88 -1.51 18.66
CA PHE A 490 -27.08 -2.05 17.57
C PHE A 490 -25.65 -2.38 18.02
N LEU A 491 -25.11 -3.45 17.46
CA LEU A 491 -23.72 -3.84 17.64
C LEU A 491 -22.80 -2.76 17.02
N GLY A 492 -21.81 -2.31 17.80
CA GLY A 492 -20.94 -1.17 17.50
C GLY A 492 -21.55 0.20 17.85
N GLU A 493 -22.78 0.24 18.38
CA GLU A 493 -23.46 1.48 18.73
C GLU A 493 -23.02 2.03 20.08
N GLN A 494 -22.87 3.36 20.16
CA GLN A 494 -22.77 4.09 21.42
C GLN A 494 -24.17 4.27 22.03
N VAL A 495 -24.38 3.69 23.21
CA VAL A 495 -25.64 3.66 23.96
C VAL A 495 -25.50 4.56 25.20
N ARG A 496 -26.51 5.39 25.46
CA ARG A 496 -26.59 6.21 26.68
C ARG A 496 -27.16 5.37 27.84
N LEU A 497 -26.45 5.33 28.94
CA LEU A 497 -26.82 4.68 30.20
C LEU A 497 -27.02 5.71 31.30
N THR A 498 -27.90 5.40 32.25
CA THR A 498 -28.15 6.18 33.45
C THR A 498 -27.82 5.33 34.67
N ALA A 499 -26.93 5.80 35.53
CA ALA A 499 -26.70 5.24 36.85
C ALA A 499 -27.39 6.08 37.92
N LYS A 500 -28.08 5.42 38.85
CA LYS A 500 -28.73 6.03 40.01
C LYS A 500 -28.32 5.28 41.28
N VAL A 501 -28.00 6.03 42.32
CA VAL A 501 -27.61 5.50 43.64
C VAL A 501 -28.63 5.96 44.68
N SER A 502 -29.00 5.08 45.61
CA SER A 502 -29.98 5.40 46.66
C SER A 502 -29.48 6.44 47.66
N ASP A 503 -28.15 6.59 47.80
CA ASP A 503 -27.51 7.52 48.71
C ASP A 503 -26.87 8.69 47.95
N PRO A 504 -27.33 9.94 48.18
CA PRO A 504 -26.82 11.12 47.50
C PRO A 504 -25.39 11.51 47.94
N ALA A 505 -24.86 10.95 49.03
CA ALA A 505 -23.49 11.21 49.47
C ALA A 505 -22.43 10.51 48.62
N VAL A 506 -22.83 9.59 47.73
CA VAL A 506 -21.92 8.95 46.76
C VAL A 506 -21.58 9.94 45.65
N SER A 507 -20.29 10.26 45.51
CA SER A 507 -19.81 11.24 44.54
C SER A 507 -19.41 10.65 43.19
N SER A 508 -18.99 9.38 43.15
CA SER A 508 -18.54 8.73 41.91
C SER A 508 -18.79 7.21 41.91
N LEU A 509 -18.87 6.64 40.71
CA LEU A 509 -18.92 5.20 40.46
C LEU A 509 -17.87 4.80 39.43
N ARG A 510 -17.27 3.64 39.62
CA ARG A 510 -16.49 2.98 38.58
C ARG A 510 -17.44 2.36 37.55
N VAL A 511 -17.10 2.45 36.28
CA VAL A 511 -17.79 1.81 35.17
C VAL A 511 -16.81 0.90 34.43
N TYR A 512 -17.14 -0.38 34.32
CA TYR A 512 -16.39 -1.37 33.56
C TYR A 512 -17.35 -2.32 32.86
N GLY A 513 -16.87 -3.24 32.04
CA GLY A 513 -17.76 -4.21 31.41
C GLY A 513 -17.07 -5.20 30.50
N GLU A 514 -17.83 -6.20 30.09
CA GLU A 514 -17.40 -7.26 29.18
C GLU A 514 -17.84 -6.92 27.76
N LYS A 515 -16.88 -6.92 26.82
CA LYS A 515 -17.13 -6.61 25.41
C LYS A 515 -17.87 -5.29 25.23
N VAL A 516 -17.48 -4.28 26.00
CA VAL A 516 -17.98 -2.91 25.90
C VAL A 516 -16.84 -1.92 26.02
N GLU A 517 -17.04 -0.72 25.51
CA GLU A 517 -16.19 0.44 25.81
C GLU A 517 -16.95 1.42 26.71
N VAL A 518 -16.30 1.92 27.76
CA VAL A 518 -16.94 2.69 28.83
C VAL A 518 -16.00 3.78 29.36
N PRO A 519 -16.51 4.86 29.98
CA PRO A 519 -15.70 5.98 30.45
C PRO A 519 -14.78 5.67 31.65
N GLY A 520 -14.88 4.49 32.26
CA GLY A 520 -14.07 4.10 33.42
C GLY A 520 -14.60 4.63 34.76
N ILE A 521 -14.89 5.93 34.86
CA ILE A 521 -15.50 6.56 36.04
C ILE A 521 -16.58 7.55 35.64
N VAL A 522 -17.62 7.66 36.48
CA VAL A 522 -18.68 8.64 36.33
C VAL A 522 -18.90 9.37 37.64
N ASN A 523 -19.00 10.70 37.55
CA ASN A 523 -19.33 11.54 38.70
C ASN A 523 -20.85 11.68 38.81
N LEU A 524 -21.37 11.60 40.02
CA LEU A 524 -22.79 11.69 40.33
C LEU A 524 -23.13 13.13 40.74
N LYS A 525 -24.27 13.63 40.27
CA LYS A 525 -24.93 14.82 40.81
C LYS A 525 -26.22 14.37 41.45
N ASP A 526 -26.39 14.62 42.74
CA ASP A 526 -27.54 14.21 43.54
C ASP A 526 -27.87 12.70 43.38
N GLY A 527 -26.83 11.86 43.43
CA GLY A 527 -26.96 10.41 43.31
C GLY A 527 -27.29 9.90 41.89
N THR A 528 -27.24 10.73 40.85
CA THR A 528 -27.52 10.32 39.46
C THR A 528 -26.40 10.73 38.50
N SER A 529 -26.13 9.91 37.49
CA SER A 529 -25.18 10.21 36.41
C SER A 529 -25.64 9.59 35.09
N GLU A 530 -25.27 10.23 33.98
CA GLU A 530 -25.46 9.69 32.64
C GLU A 530 -24.12 9.53 31.95
N PHE A 531 -23.97 8.44 31.22
CA PHE A 531 -22.74 8.11 30.52
C PHE A 531 -23.02 7.27 29.28
N SER A 532 -22.00 7.08 28.44
CA SER A 532 -22.11 6.28 27.23
C SER A 532 -21.34 4.97 27.35
N CYS A 533 -21.81 3.93 26.67
CA CYS A 533 -21.04 2.73 26.42
C CYS A 533 -21.16 2.27 24.97
N VAL A 534 -20.13 1.63 24.41
CA VAL A 534 -20.18 1.03 23.07
C VAL A 534 -20.38 -0.47 23.19
N VAL A 535 -21.39 -1.02 22.54
CA VAL A 535 -21.72 -2.46 22.57
C VAL A 535 -20.87 -3.19 21.53
N LYS A 536 -19.94 -4.05 21.94
CA LYS A 536 -19.04 -4.77 21.00
C LYS A 536 -19.50 -6.20 20.67
N ALA A 537 -20.51 -6.73 21.37
CA ALA A 537 -21.03 -8.08 21.15
C ALA A 537 -22.50 -8.24 21.59
N ILE A 538 -23.11 -9.38 21.22
CA ILE A 538 -24.50 -9.71 21.59
C ILE A 538 -24.65 -9.90 23.11
N ASP A 539 -23.61 -10.40 23.76
CA ASP A 539 -23.55 -10.65 25.20
C ASP A 539 -22.81 -9.55 25.97
N SER A 540 -22.69 -8.34 25.40
CA SER A 540 -22.08 -7.17 26.06
C SER A 540 -22.74 -6.84 27.39
N ARG A 541 -21.93 -6.50 28.39
CA ARG A 541 -22.42 -6.13 29.74
C ARG A 541 -21.68 -4.90 30.25
N THR A 542 -22.42 -3.97 30.83
CA THR A 542 -21.84 -2.80 31.48
C THR A 542 -22.16 -2.84 32.97
N THR A 543 -21.13 -2.85 33.80
CA THR A 543 -21.22 -2.88 35.25
C THR A 543 -20.79 -1.54 35.83
N VAL A 544 -21.61 -1.01 36.74
CA VAL A 544 -21.26 0.11 37.60
C VAL A 544 -20.96 -0.39 39.01
N SER A 545 -19.97 0.19 39.68
CA SER A 545 -19.52 -0.25 40.98
C SER A 545 -19.13 0.90 41.90
N LEU A 546 -19.39 0.69 43.19
CA LEU A 546 -18.88 1.51 44.28
C LEU A 546 -17.83 0.69 45.06
N GLY A 547 -16.55 1.05 44.92
CA GLY A 547 -15.43 0.44 45.66
C GLY A 547 -15.28 -1.06 45.47
N GLY A 548 -15.87 -1.65 44.41
CA GLY A 548 -15.91 -3.08 44.17
C GLY A 548 -16.88 -3.88 45.05
N VAL A 549 -17.58 -3.25 46.00
CA VAL A 549 -18.44 -3.94 46.99
C VAL A 549 -19.92 -3.94 46.63
N VAL A 550 -20.42 -2.83 46.08
CA VAL A 550 -21.78 -2.73 45.56
C VAL A 550 -21.68 -2.60 44.04
N THR A 551 -22.44 -3.41 43.31
CA THR A 551 -22.43 -3.42 41.85
C THR A 551 -23.84 -3.49 41.28
N ALA A 552 -24.01 -2.94 40.08
CA ALA A 552 -25.19 -3.16 39.26
C ALA A 552 -24.75 -3.34 37.82
N THR A 553 -25.41 -4.23 37.09
CA THR A 553 -25.05 -4.55 35.70
C THR A 553 -26.24 -4.28 34.80
N TRP A 554 -25.99 -3.58 33.70
CA TRP A 554 -26.91 -3.45 32.59
C TRP A 554 -26.46 -4.38 31.46
N THR A 555 -27.44 -5.02 30.84
CA THR A 555 -27.27 -5.87 29.67
C THR A 555 -28.40 -5.53 28.71
N PRO A 556 -28.11 -5.23 27.43
CA PRO A 556 -29.15 -5.01 26.43
C PRO A 556 -29.99 -6.29 26.29
N LYS A 557 -31.32 -6.15 26.16
CA LYS A 557 -32.22 -7.30 25.97
C LYS A 557 -32.09 -7.89 24.56
N ARG A 558 -31.80 -7.03 23.58
CA ARG A 558 -31.59 -7.43 22.18
C ARG A 558 -30.47 -6.61 21.56
N VAL A 559 -29.52 -7.30 20.94
CA VAL A 559 -28.47 -6.69 20.13
C VAL A 559 -28.70 -7.07 18.68
N SER A 560 -28.91 -6.07 17.82
CA SER A 560 -29.10 -6.26 16.38
C SER A 560 -27.84 -5.83 15.63
N VAL A 561 -27.59 -6.42 14.45
CA VAL A 561 -26.50 -5.99 13.57
C VAL A 561 -27.07 -5.05 12.52
N ASN A 562 -26.48 -3.86 12.39
CA ASN A 562 -26.73 -2.97 11.25
C ASN A 562 -25.44 -2.87 10.41
N PRO A 563 -25.26 -3.74 9.41
CA PRO A 563 -24.06 -3.74 8.58
C PRO A 563 -23.95 -2.51 7.67
N ASP A 564 -25.02 -1.74 7.51
CA ASP A 564 -25.09 -0.55 6.66
C ASP A 564 -25.04 0.77 7.45
N VAL A 565 -24.69 0.71 8.74
CA VAL A 565 -24.58 1.91 9.57
C VAL A 565 -23.62 2.92 8.92
N LEU A 566 -24.01 4.19 8.85
CA LEU A 566 -23.13 5.29 8.47
C LEU A 566 -23.61 6.55 9.19
N ARG A 567 -22.93 6.98 10.25
CA ARG A 567 -23.35 8.15 11.01
C ARG A 567 -22.19 8.88 11.68
N VAL A 568 -22.36 10.19 11.85
CA VAL A 568 -21.45 11.00 12.66
C VAL A 568 -21.76 10.74 14.14
N THR A 569 -20.78 10.26 14.90
CA THR A 569 -20.91 9.93 16.33
C THR A 569 -20.65 11.14 17.22
N PHE A 570 -19.72 12.03 16.82
CA PHE A 570 -19.52 13.32 17.47
C PHE A 570 -18.96 14.36 16.51
N ARG A 571 -19.19 15.64 16.84
CA ARG A 571 -18.65 16.80 16.12
C ARG A 571 -17.95 17.72 17.10
N ASP A 572 -16.70 18.02 16.79
CA ASP A 572 -15.91 19.04 17.44
C ASP A 572 -15.27 19.95 16.37
N GLU A 573 -14.76 21.11 16.79
CA GLU A 573 -14.08 22.08 15.91
C GLU A 573 -12.86 21.46 15.24
N ARG A 574 -12.15 20.57 15.95
CA ARG A 574 -10.95 19.89 15.46
C ARG A 574 -11.20 18.45 15.02
N MET A 575 -12.07 17.75 15.75
CA MET A 575 -12.26 16.31 15.61
C MET A 575 -13.65 15.95 15.07
N LEU A 576 -13.71 14.89 14.28
CA LEU A 576 -14.95 14.32 13.75
C LEU A 576 -14.96 12.82 14.03
N GLY A 577 -16.04 12.32 14.64
CA GLY A 577 -16.27 10.89 14.86
C GLY A 577 -17.24 10.33 13.84
N ILE A 578 -16.91 9.22 13.18
CA ILE A 578 -17.78 8.56 12.20
C ILE A 578 -17.78 7.06 12.43
N LEU A 579 -18.99 6.50 12.55
CA LEU A 579 -19.24 5.07 12.60
C LEU A 579 -19.73 4.60 11.23
N ALA A 580 -19.11 3.57 10.67
CA ALA A 580 -19.55 2.95 9.42
C ALA A 580 -19.48 1.42 9.44
N GLY A 581 -20.45 0.78 8.79
CA GLY A 581 -20.49 -0.64 8.52
C GLY A 581 -20.03 -0.98 7.10
N GLY A 582 -19.33 -2.11 6.97
CA GLY A 582 -18.89 -2.66 5.70
C GLY A 582 -19.17 -4.16 5.64
N THR A 583 -19.35 -4.69 4.43
CA THR A 583 -19.77 -6.06 4.19
C THR A 583 -18.98 -6.71 3.06
N THR A 584 -18.95 -8.03 3.04
CA THR A 584 -18.45 -8.77 1.90
C THR A 584 -19.14 -10.12 1.80
N LYS A 585 -19.25 -10.66 0.59
CA LYS A 585 -19.94 -11.93 0.35
C LYS A 585 -19.07 -13.11 0.79
N LEU A 586 -19.70 -14.11 1.40
CA LEU A 586 -19.12 -15.42 1.68
C LEU A 586 -19.12 -16.29 0.40
N PRO A 587 -18.28 -17.34 0.31
CA PRO A 587 -17.26 -17.78 1.27
C PRO A 587 -15.86 -17.19 1.01
N GLY A 588 -14.99 -17.22 2.03
CA GLY A 588 -13.60 -16.79 1.91
C GLY A 588 -12.83 -16.99 3.22
N ASP A 589 -11.52 -16.78 3.19
CA ASP A 589 -10.69 -16.75 4.40
C ASP A 589 -11.12 -15.60 5.32
N THR A 590 -11.29 -15.85 6.62
CA THR A 590 -11.81 -14.85 7.59
C THR A 590 -10.96 -13.58 7.62
N LYS A 591 -9.64 -13.66 7.43
CA LYS A 591 -8.77 -12.49 7.37
C LYS A 591 -9.05 -11.66 6.13
N VAL A 592 -9.14 -12.31 4.97
CA VAL A 592 -9.46 -11.64 3.68
C VAL A 592 -10.85 -11.03 3.70
N LEU A 593 -11.83 -11.73 4.28
CA LEU A 593 -13.20 -11.23 4.42
C LEU A 593 -13.24 -9.99 5.32
N ARG A 594 -12.51 -10.03 6.45
CA ARG A 594 -12.36 -8.90 7.36
C ARG A 594 -11.72 -7.70 6.69
N GLU A 595 -10.61 -7.89 5.99
CA GLU A 595 -9.92 -6.80 5.27
C GLU A 595 -10.83 -6.13 4.24
N ARG A 596 -11.59 -6.90 3.46
CA ARG A 596 -12.52 -6.36 2.45
C ARG A 596 -13.66 -5.57 3.08
N ALA A 597 -14.30 -6.12 4.11
CA ALA A 597 -15.37 -5.42 4.82
C ALA A 597 -14.86 -4.17 5.55
N THR A 598 -13.67 -4.21 6.16
CA THR A 598 -13.01 -3.03 6.74
C THR A 598 -12.72 -1.96 5.68
N LYS A 599 -12.21 -2.35 4.50
CA LYS A 599 -11.97 -1.42 3.39
C LYS A 599 -13.26 -0.73 2.96
N GLU A 600 -14.36 -1.46 2.82
CA GLU A 600 -15.66 -0.86 2.47
C GLU A 600 -16.13 0.14 3.54
N ALA A 601 -16.04 -0.21 4.83
CA ALA A 601 -16.40 0.70 5.92
C ALA A 601 -15.54 1.98 5.92
N LEU A 602 -14.22 1.85 5.74
CA LEU A 602 -13.30 2.99 5.66
C LEU A 602 -13.59 3.87 4.44
N MET A 603 -13.96 3.30 3.29
CA MET A 603 -14.39 4.09 2.13
C MET A 603 -15.64 4.92 2.45
N LYS A 604 -16.63 4.34 3.14
CA LYS A 604 -17.83 5.09 3.59
C LYS A 604 -17.46 6.20 4.56
N ILE A 605 -16.55 5.94 5.50
CA ILE A 605 -16.02 6.94 6.44
C ILE A 605 -15.37 8.09 5.70
N VAL A 606 -14.45 7.83 4.77
CA VAL A 606 -13.77 8.88 4.00
C VAL A 606 -14.78 9.73 3.22
N LYS A 607 -15.77 9.11 2.58
CA LYS A 607 -16.83 9.83 1.86
C LYS A 607 -17.63 10.73 2.79
N LYS A 608 -18.02 10.23 3.97
CA LYS A 608 -18.76 10.99 4.97
C LYS A 608 -17.93 12.13 5.56
N ALA A 609 -16.65 11.87 5.84
CA ALA A 609 -15.70 12.87 6.31
C ALA A 609 -15.50 13.99 5.28
N ALA A 610 -15.34 13.63 4.01
CA ALA A 610 -15.22 14.60 2.92
C ALA A 610 -16.48 15.47 2.77
N ALA A 611 -17.67 14.90 2.95
CA ALA A 611 -18.92 15.66 2.94
C ALA A 611 -18.97 16.70 4.06
N GLU A 612 -18.57 16.31 5.27
CA GLU A 612 -18.56 17.15 6.46
C GLU A 612 -17.45 18.22 6.40
N ILE A 613 -16.26 17.85 5.91
CA ILE A 613 -15.06 18.71 5.95
C ILE A 613 -15.01 19.64 4.73
N LEU A 614 -15.13 19.09 3.51
CA LEU A 614 -14.92 19.87 2.28
C LEU A 614 -16.14 20.71 1.90
N ILE A 615 -17.35 20.21 2.21
CA ILE A 615 -18.64 20.82 1.83
C ILE A 615 -19.31 21.47 3.04
N GLY A 616 -19.00 21.05 4.27
CA GLY A 616 -19.67 21.54 5.47
C GLY A 616 -21.11 21.04 5.61
N LYS A 617 -21.44 19.86 5.07
CA LYS A 617 -22.79 19.29 5.11
C LYS A 617 -22.77 17.86 5.62
N ASP A 618 -23.66 17.56 6.58
CA ASP A 618 -23.97 16.20 7.00
C ASP A 618 -24.76 15.46 5.90
N ARG A 619 -24.04 14.93 4.92
CA ARG A 619 -24.61 14.19 3.80
C ARG A 619 -23.79 12.94 3.47
N GLU A 620 -24.46 11.99 2.85
CA GLU A 620 -23.85 10.78 2.36
C GLU A 620 -23.46 10.98 0.90
N LEU A 621 -22.15 10.97 0.62
CA LEU A 621 -21.60 11.01 -0.75
C LEU A 621 -21.44 9.59 -1.31
N LEU A 622 -22.33 8.66 -0.95
CA LEU A 622 -22.19 7.24 -1.27
C LEU A 622 -22.17 7.01 -2.79
N ASP A 623 -22.94 7.79 -3.54
CA ASP A 623 -23.03 7.69 -5.00
C ASP A 623 -21.80 8.26 -5.73
N VAL A 624 -21.08 9.19 -5.10
CA VAL A 624 -19.82 9.73 -5.63
C VAL A 624 -18.75 8.63 -5.53
N PRO A 625 -18.07 8.27 -6.62
CA PRO A 625 -16.96 7.33 -6.53
C PRO A 625 -15.84 7.93 -5.69
N ILE A 626 -14.94 7.09 -5.21
CA ILE A 626 -13.70 7.57 -4.60
C ILE A 626 -12.58 6.69 -5.12
N ASP A 627 -11.47 7.32 -5.48
CA ASP A 627 -10.30 6.59 -5.93
C ASP A 627 -9.59 5.93 -4.74
N GLU A 628 -9.17 4.67 -4.90
CA GLU A 628 -8.49 3.93 -3.85
C GLU A 628 -7.17 4.57 -3.41
N TYR A 629 -6.49 5.27 -4.32
CA TYR A 629 -5.29 6.02 -3.99
C TYR A 629 -5.61 7.10 -2.96
N ILE A 630 -6.68 7.87 -3.13
CA ILE A 630 -7.11 8.87 -2.14
C ILE A 630 -7.36 8.19 -0.81
N VAL A 631 -8.18 7.14 -0.80
CA VAL A 631 -8.52 6.37 0.41
C VAL A 631 -7.25 5.92 1.15
N SER A 632 -6.28 5.35 0.44
CA SER A 632 -5.01 4.89 1.03
C SER A 632 -4.18 6.00 1.68
N LYS A 633 -4.29 7.25 1.19
CA LYS A 633 -3.55 8.40 1.73
C LYS A 633 -4.24 9.04 2.90
N VAL A 634 -5.57 9.20 2.84
CA VAL A 634 -6.32 9.82 3.95
C VAL A 634 -6.57 8.85 5.11
N ILE A 635 -6.58 7.53 4.90
CA ILE A 635 -6.67 6.56 6.01
C ILE A 635 -5.53 6.75 7.02
N GLY A 636 -4.33 7.12 6.58
CA GLY A 636 -3.22 7.41 7.49
C GLY A 636 -3.44 8.62 8.41
N ALA A 637 -4.45 9.46 8.12
CA ALA A 637 -4.85 10.60 8.94
C ALA A 637 -6.07 10.29 9.84
N MET A 638 -6.54 9.04 9.85
CA MET A 638 -7.68 8.59 10.66
C MET A 638 -7.21 7.58 11.72
N ASP A 639 -7.63 7.77 12.96
CA ASP A 639 -7.52 6.76 14.00
C ASP A 639 -8.81 5.95 14.01
N TYR A 640 -8.76 4.65 13.75
CA TYR A 640 -9.95 3.83 13.64
C TYR A 640 -9.84 2.50 14.38
N GLU A 641 -10.97 2.06 14.92
CA GLU A 641 -11.12 0.78 15.61
C GLU A 641 -12.23 -0.04 14.94
N ILE A 642 -12.00 -1.35 14.81
CA ILE A 642 -13.07 -2.29 14.45
C ILE A 642 -13.85 -2.60 15.73
N ASN A 643 -15.00 -1.96 15.89
CA ASN A 643 -15.86 -2.15 17.04
C ASN A 643 -16.51 -3.53 17.06
N ALA A 644 -16.78 -4.11 15.90
CA ALA A 644 -17.28 -5.47 15.79
C ALA A 644 -17.12 -6.07 14.39
N SER A 645 -17.17 -7.41 14.29
CA SER A 645 -17.19 -8.14 13.02
C SER A 645 -17.79 -9.52 13.19
N GLY A 646 -18.33 -10.09 12.11
CA GLY A 646 -18.85 -11.45 12.12
C GLY A 646 -19.61 -11.80 10.86
N GLU A 647 -20.36 -12.90 10.90
CA GLU A 647 -21.26 -13.30 9.81
C GLU A 647 -22.70 -12.91 10.13
N TYR A 648 -23.39 -12.34 9.14
CA TYR A 648 -24.78 -11.96 9.24
C TYR A 648 -25.45 -12.09 7.86
N GLN A 649 -26.55 -12.85 7.80
CA GLN A 649 -27.36 -13.03 6.57
C GLN A 649 -26.55 -13.44 5.32
N GLY A 650 -25.53 -14.29 5.47
CA GLY A 650 -24.69 -14.75 4.35
C GLY A 650 -23.61 -13.76 3.91
N LEU A 651 -23.43 -12.66 4.65
CA LEU A 651 -22.35 -11.69 4.47
C LEU A 651 -21.41 -11.74 5.69
N TYR A 652 -20.14 -11.49 5.46
CA TYR A 652 -19.22 -11.10 6.53
C TYR A 652 -19.30 -9.59 6.70
N PHE A 653 -19.53 -9.10 7.91
CA PHE A 653 -19.66 -7.68 8.20
C PHE A 653 -18.57 -7.21 9.17
N VAL A 654 -18.26 -5.91 9.11
CA VAL A 654 -17.40 -5.17 10.03
C VAL A 654 -18.07 -3.85 10.36
N VAL A 655 -17.98 -3.40 11.60
CA VAL A 655 -18.34 -2.05 12.02
C VAL A 655 -17.08 -1.33 12.50
N VAL A 656 -16.78 -0.19 11.89
CA VAL A 656 -15.60 0.63 12.15
C VAL A 656 -16.04 1.96 12.76
N ASP A 657 -15.41 2.36 13.86
CA ASP A 657 -15.49 3.73 14.39
C ASP A 657 -14.17 4.44 14.12
N ALA A 658 -14.25 5.66 13.59
CA ALA A 658 -13.08 6.45 13.21
C ALA A 658 -13.15 7.85 13.81
N LYS A 659 -12.02 8.27 14.37
CA LYS A 659 -11.73 9.64 14.82
C LYS A 659 -10.84 10.32 13.79
N ILE A 660 -11.29 11.45 13.30
CA ILE A 660 -10.68 12.17 12.19
C ILE A 660 -10.32 13.57 12.66
N ASP A 661 -9.03 13.91 12.62
CA ASP A 661 -8.58 15.29 12.76
C ASP A 661 -8.83 16.00 11.43
N ARG A 662 -9.67 17.04 11.44
CA ARG A 662 -10.12 17.74 10.23
C ARG A 662 -8.95 18.31 9.43
N GLN A 663 -7.97 18.91 10.11
CA GLN A 663 -6.84 19.56 9.47
C GLN A 663 -5.88 18.53 8.88
N ASN A 664 -5.62 17.44 9.59
CA ASN A 664 -4.79 16.35 9.06
C ASN A 664 -5.45 15.66 7.86
N PHE A 665 -6.77 15.51 7.88
CA PHE A 665 -7.51 14.95 6.75
C PHE A 665 -7.39 15.83 5.50
N GLU A 666 -7.61 17.15 5.63
CA GLU A 666 -7.42 18.09 4.52
C GLU A 666 -5.98 18.09 4.01
N ASN A 667 -4.99 18.16 4.90
CA ASN A 667 -3.58 18.14 4.52
C ASN A 667 -3.20 16.85 3.79
N ALA A 668 -3.67 15.69 4.27
CA ALA A 668 -3.43 14.41 3.61
C ALA A 668 -4.05 14.34 2.22
N LEU A 669 -5.25 14.92 2.04
CA LEU A 669 -5.90 15.01 0.73
C LEU A 669 -5.13 15.93 -0.21
N VAL A 670 -4.68 17.10 0.26
CA VAL A 670 -3.86 18.04 -0.52
C VAL A 670 -2.54 17.40 -0.94
N ASP A 671 -1.85 16.75 -0.01
CA ASP A 671 -0.59 16.06 -0.29
C ASP A 671 -0.80 14.90 -1.27
N ALA A 672 -1.91 14.16 -1.15
CA ALA A 672 -2.24 13.09 -2.09
C ALA A 672 -2.41 13.62 -3.51
N LEU A 673 -3.14 14.73 -3.68
CA LEU A 673 -3.37 15.37 -4.99
C LEU A 673 -2.08 15.95 -5.58
N ARG A 674 -1.25 16.60 -4.76
CA ARG A 674 0.04 17.13 -5.21
C ARG A 674 0.96 16.00 -5.65
N ARG A 675 1.12 14.98 -4.81
CA ARG A 675 2.07 13.87 -5.02
C ARG A 675 1.52 12.73 -5.89
N ALA A 676 0.36 12.92 -6.52
CA ALA A 676 -0.18 11.94 -7.44
C ALA A 676 0.87 11.66 -8.54
N PRO A 677 1.21 10.39 -8.83
CA PRO A 677 2.30 10.03 -9.75
C PRO A 677 2.04 10.49 -11.19
N THR A 678 0.83 10.95 -11.50
CA THR A 678 0.49 11.63 -12.76
C THR A 678 -0.51 12.76 -12.52
N GLY A 679 -0.44 13.80 -13.36
CA GLY A 679 -1.32 14.95 -13.31
C GLY A 679 -2.71 14.60 -13.82
N PHE A 680 -3.58 14.14 -12.93
CA PHE A 680 -4.96 13.82 -13.25
C PHE A 680 -5.81 15.10 -13.32
N ALA A 681 -6.66 15.17 -14.35
CA ALA A 681 -7.71 16.17 -14.47
C ALA A 681 -9.08 15.49 -14.69
N LEU A 682 -10.14 16.14 -14.23
CA LEU A 682 -11.52 15.72 -14.47
C LEU A 682 -12.10 16.59 -15.58
N LEU A 683 -12.44 15.99 -16.74
CA LEU A 683 -13.13 16.70 -17.81
C LEU A 683 -14.64 16.52 -17.66
N ILE A 684 -15.36 17.64 -17.68
CA ILE A 684 -16.82 17.71 -17.69
C ILE A 684 -17.23 18.55 -18.88
N VAL A 685 -18.06 17.99 -19.78
CA VAL A 685 -18.57 18.70 -20.96
C VAL A 685 -20.09 18.65 -20.94
N GLU A 686 -20.72 19.81 -20.79
CA GLU A 686 -22.17 19.97 -20.83
C GLU A 686 -22.61 20.61 -22.14
N GLY A 687 -23.73 20.14 -22.70
CA GLY A 687 -24.31 20.68 -23.94
C GLY A 687 -23.70 20.13 -25.23
N ASP A 688 -22.70 19.25 -25.17
CA ASP A 688 -22.15 18.55 -26.34
C ASP A 688 -22.97 17.31 -26.71
N SER A 689 -24.18 17.54 -27.22
CA SER A 689 -25.13 16.46 -27.58
C SER A 689 -24.58 15.46 -28.58
N SER A 690 -23.58 15.85 -29.38
CA SER A 690 -22.99 15.04 -30.44
C SER A 690 -21.62 14.44 -30.08
N GLY A 691 -21.06 14.81 -28.92
CA GLY A 691 -19.79 14.26 -28.38
C GLY A 691 -18.50 14.68 -29.11
N TYR A 692 -18.59 15.58 -30.09
CA TYR A 692 -17.44 15.99 -30.91
C TYR A 692 -16.43 16.86 -30.14
N VAL A 693 -16.93 17.73 -29.26
CA VAL A 693 -16.09 18.65 -28.48
C VAL A 693 -15.36 17.86 -27.40
N GLU A 694 -16.07 17.04 -26.63
CA GLU A 694 -15.49 16.21 -25.57
C GLU A 694 -14.41 15.29 -26.14
N SER A 695 -14.72 14.54 -27.20
CA SER A 695 -13.78 13.62 -27.84
C SER A 695 -12.48 14.33 -28.26
N LYS A 696 -12.60 15.50 -28.88
CA LYS A 696 -11.43 16.24 -29.36
C LYS A 696 -10.61 16.87 -28.22
N MET A 697 -11.26 17.32 -27.15
CA MET A 697 -10.58 17.78 -25.95
C MET A 697 -9.81 16.63 -25.28
N VAL A 698 -10.42 15.44 -25.13
CA VAL A 698 -9.76 14.25 -24.59
C VAL A 698 -8.51 13.89 -25.39
N GLU A 699 -8.61 13.83 -26.72
CA GLU A 699 -7.48 13.52 -27.61
C GLU A 699 -6.28 14.47 -27.34
N LYS A 700 -6.54 15.76 -27.24
CA LYS A 700 -5.51 16.79 -27.05
C LYS A 700 -4.93 16.80 -25.64
N LEU A 701 -5.77 16.68 -24.61
CA LEU A 701 -5.34 16.64 -23.21
C LEU A 701 -4.45 15.42 -22.95
N VAL A 702 -4.87 14.24 -23.41
CA VAL A 702 -4.09 13.01 -23.31
C VAL A 702 -2.79 13.10 -24.12
N GLY A 703 -2.85 13.67 -25.33
CA GLY A 703 -1.66 13.92 -26.16
C GLY A 703 -0.62 14.83 -25.49
N ALA A 704 -1.05 15.74 -24.61
CA ALA A 704 -0.17 16.62 -23.83
C ALA A 704 0.43 15.94 -22.58
N GLY A 705 0.05 14.69 -22.29
CA GLY A 705 0.50 13.92 -21.13
C GLY A 705 -0.40 14.04 -19.89
N ILE A 706 -1.57 14.67 -20.02
CA ILE A 706 -2.54 14.78 -18.92
C ILE A 706 -3.38 13.51 -18.87
N LYS A 707 -3.46 12.88 -17.69
CA LYS A 707 -4.38 11.76 -17.52
C LYS A 707 -5.76 12.28 -17.11
N LEU A 708 -6.80 11.62 -17.62
CA LEU A 708 -8.17 11.95 -17.26
C LEU A 708 -8.71 10.90 -16.29
N VAL A 709 -9.45 11.38 -15.30
CA VAL A 709 -10.27 10.54 -14.42
C VAL A 709 -11.38 9.87 -15.24
N SER A 710 -11.89 8.73 -14.79
CA SER A 710 -12.95 7.99 -15.47
C SER A 710 -14.19 8.84 -15.74
N LYS A 711 -14.81 8.62 -16.91
CA LYS A 711 -16.06 9.31 -17.29
C LYS A 711 -17.20 9.03 -16.32
N ASP A 712 -17.21 7.85 -15.68
CA ASP A 712 -18.18 7.50 -14.65
C ASP A 712 -18.14 8.45 -13.46
N PHE A 713 -16.93 8.91 -13.08
CA PHE A 713 -16.80 9.92 -12.05
C PHE A 713 -17.40 11.25 -12.47
N SER A 714 -17.05 11.74 -13.67
CA SER A 714 -17.61 12.98 -14.22
C SER A 714 -19.14 12.94 -14.24
N ARG A 715 -19.71 11.82 -14.69
CA ARG A 715 -21.16 11.62 -14.76
C ARG A 715 -21.82 11.66 -13.38
N LYS A 716 -21.31 10.89 -12.42
CA LYS A 716 -21.87 10.85 -11.05
C LYS A 716 -21.75 12.19 -10.34
N LEU A 717 -20.66 12.92 -10.56
CA LEU A 717 -20.48 14.26 -10.01
C LEU A 717 -21.47 15.26 -10.60
N LEU A 718 -21.76 15.17 -11.91
CA LEU A 718 -22.80 15.96 -12.57
C LEU A 718 -24.22 15.60 -12.10
N GLU A 719 -24.52 14.32 -11.92
CA GLU A 719 -25.80 13.86 -11.37
C GLU A 719 -26.02 14.43 -9.98
N GLU A 720 -24.99 14.37 -9.13
CA GLU A 720 -25.01 14.98 -7.80
C GLU A 720 -25.17 16.50 -7.86
N GLN A 721 -24.46 17.18 -8.75
CA GLN A 721 -24.62 18.62 -8.96
C GLN A 721 -26.05 18.98 -9.34
N LYS A 722 -26.65 18.26 -10.30
CA LYS A 722 -28.03 18.48 -10.75
C LYS A 722 -29.05 18.22 -9.65
N ARG A 723 -28.84 17.15 -8.87
CA ARG A 723 -29.72 16.76 -7.75
C ARG A 723 -29.69 17.78 -6.61
N THR A 724 -28.56 18.42 -6.39
CA THR A 724 -28.32 19.21 -5.17
C THR A 724 -28.14 20.71 -5.41
N GLY A 725 -27.95 21.15 -6.66
CA GLY A 725 -27.67 22.52 -7.03
C GLY A 725 -26.28 23.00 -6.58
N TYR A 726 -25.28 22.11 -6.49
CA TYR A 726 -23.94 22.48 -6.02
C TYR A 726 -23.29 23.55 -6.91
N SER A 727 -22.59 24.48 -6.24
CA SER A 727 -21.76 25.46 -6.91
C SER A 727 -20.56 24.80 -7.58
N LEU A 728 -19.98 25.45 -8.59
CA LEU A 728 -18.75 24.97 -9.24
C LEU A 728 -17.58 24.85 -8.24
N SER A 729 -17.56 25.67 -7.19
CA SER A 729 -16.55 25.57 -6.13
C SER A 729 -16.69 24.29 -5.32
N THR A 730 -17.91 23.95 -4.92
CA THR A 730 -18.23 22.69 -4.23
C THR A 730 -17.92 21.48 -5.11
N LEU A 731 -18.21 21.59 -6.41
CA LEU A 731 -17.91 20.56 -7.40
C LEU A 731 -16.39 20.33 -7.53
N GLY A 732 -15.60 21.42 -7.57
CA GLY A 732 -14.15 21.36 -7.56
C GLY A 732 -13.61 20.61 -6.34
N ARG A 733 -14.12 20.94 -5.14
CA ARG A 733 -13.70 20.26 -3.89
C ARG A 733 -14.10 18.79 -3.86
N LEU A 734 -15.27 18.43 -4.38
CA LEU A 734 -15.71 17.04 -4.50
C LEU A 734 -14.83 16.23 -5.46
N ALA A 735 -14.33 16.86 -6.53
CA ALA A 735 -13.44 16.21 -7.49
C ALA A 735 -12.10 15.78 -6.88
N ALA A 736 -11.71 16.31 -5.71
CA ALA A 736 -10.54 15.84 -4.96
C ALA A 736 -10.60 14.34 -4.63
N LEU A 737 -11.81 13.78 -4.46
CA LEU A 737 -12.03 12.35 -4.22
C LEU A 737 -11.66 11.46 -5.42
N SER A 738 -11.42 12.06 -6.59
CA SER A 738 -11.10 11.38 -7.84
C SER A 738 -9.63 11.38 -8.23
N VAL A 739 -8.74 11.89 -7.36
CA VAL A 739 -7.33 12.20 -7.68
C VAL A 739 -7.15 13.39 -8.65
N ALA A 740 -8.22 13.94 -9.23
CA ALA A 740 -8.11 15.12 -10.07
C ALA A 740 -7.56 16.31 -9.30
N ARG A 741 -6.45 16.89 -9.78
CA ARG A 741 -5.92 18.16 -9.28
C ARG A 741 -6.77 19.34 -9.76
N TYR A 742 -7.33 19.20 -10.97
CA TYR A 742 -8.11 20.21 -11.67
C TYR A 742 -9.38 19.62 -12.27
N VAL A 743 -10.46 20.41 -12.25
CA VAL A 743 -11.67 20.16 -13.03
C VAL A 743 -11.70 21.10 -14.23
N LEU A 744 -11.92 20.55 -15.42
CA LEU A 744 -12.13 21.26 -16.67
C LEU A 744 -13.63 21.24 -16.97
N TYR A 745 -14.35 22.25 -16.50
CA TYR A 745 -15.79 22.35 -16.69
C TYR A 745 -16.11 23.15 -17.97
N THR A 746 -16.55 22.44 -19.00
CA THR A 746 -16.80 22.97 -20.35
C THR A 746 -18.29 23.03 -20.63
N THR A 747 -18.79 24.20 -20.99
CA THR A 747 -20.16 24.40 -21.47
C THR A 747 -20.13 24.65 -22.97
N VAL A 748 -20.95 23.90 -23.69
CA VAL A 748 -21.01 23.89 -25.16
C VAL A 748 -22.40 24.31 -25.61
N ASN A 749 -22.45 25.21 -26.58
CA ASN A 749 -23.67 25.56 -27.30
C ASN A 749 -23.35 25.59 -28.81
N ALA A 750 -24.08 24.80 -29.59
CA ALA A 750 -23.81 24.61 -31.01
C ALA A 750 -25.09 24.74 -31.87
N PRO A 751 -25.75 25.91 -31.91
CA PRO A 751 -26.93 26.10 -32.76
C PRO A 751 -26.59 25.90 -34.23
N SER A 752 -27.49 25.21 -34.94
CA SER A 752 -27.40 24.94 -36.38
C SER A 752 -28.50 25.64 -37.16
N THR A 753 -28.15 26.26 -38.28
CA THR A 753 -29.10 26.87 -39.23
C THR A 753 -28.88 26.28 -40.61
N TYR A 754 -29.96 25.83 -41.28
CA TYR A 754 -29.88 25.39 -42.67
C TYR A 754 -29.90 26.61 -43.61
N VAL A 755 -28.92 26.69 -44.51
CA VAL A 755 -28.77 27.78 -45.48
C VAL A 755 -29.16 27.25 -46.86
N SER A 756 -30.38 27.58 -47.30
CA SER A 756 -31.01 27.07 -48.53
C SER A 756 -30.16 27.30 -49.78
N ASP A 757 -29.57 28.49 -49.87
CA ASP A 757 -28.90 28.98 -51.09
C ASP A 757 -27.64 28.18 -51.41
N TYR A 758 -27.01 27.61 -50.38
CA TYR A 758 -25.78 26.82 -50.50
C TYR A 758 -26.01 25.33 -50.21
N LYS A 759 -27.24 24.91 -49.91
CA LYS A 759 -27.60 23.54 -49.52
C LYS A 759 -26.69 22.98 -48.41
N THR A 760 -26.37 23.80 -47.42
CA THR A 760 -25.48 23.45 -46.30
C THR A 760 -26.06 23.89 -44.97
N TYR A 761 -25.65 23.22 -43.90
CA TYR A 761 -25.86 23.66 -42.52
C TYR A 761 -24.71 24.54 -42.07
N SER A 762 -25.01 25.67 -41.46
CA SER A 762 -24.07 26.52 -40.74
C SER A 762 -24.22 26.28 -39.24
N VAL A 763 -23.11 25.96 -38.57
CA VAL A 763 -23.09 25.70 -37.13
C VAL A 763 -22.13 26.66 -36.45
N ARG A 764 -22.64 27.41 -35.46
CA ARG A 764 -21.83 28.28 -34.60
C ARG A 764 -21.52 27.52 -33.31
N LEU A 765 -20.25 27.17 -33.09
CA LEU A 765 -19.82 26.53 -31.85
C LEU A 765 -19.35 27.59 -30.87
N LEU A 766 -20.01 27.64 -29.71
CA LEU A 766 -19.59 28.41 -28.54
C LEU A 766 -19.18 27.42 -27.44
N ALA A 767 -17.93 27.49 -26.98
CA ALA A 767 -17.45 26.67 -25.87
C ALA A 767 -16.77 27.54 -24.80
N THR A 768 -17.15 27.37 -23.54
CA THR A 768 -16.50 28.02 -22.40
C THR A 768 -15.98 26.97 -21.44
N THR A 769 -14.67 26.95 -21.19
CA THR A 769 -14.04 26.05 -20.22
C THR A 769 -13.57 26.84 -19.01
N GLN A 770 -14.01 26.44 -17.82
CA GLN A 770 -13.47 26.91 -16.54
C GLN A 770 -12.54 25.86 -15.96
N VAL A 771 -11.36 26.31 -15.52
CA VAL A 771 -10.35 25.47 -14.86
C VAL A 771 -10.48 25.71 -13.36
N ILE A 772 -10.87 24.68 -12.63
CA ILE A 772 -11.17 24.76 -11.20
C ILE A 772 -10.13 23.94 -10.45
N ASP A 773 -9.46 24.57 -9.49
CA ASP A 773 -8.52 23.91 -8.59
C ASP A 773 -9.29 23.03 -7.59
N SER A 774 -9.02 21.72 -7.56
CA SER A 774 -9.77 20.77 -6.73
C SER A 774 -9.42 20.83 -5.23
N VAL A 775 -8.29 21.44 -4.87
CA VAL A 775 -7.89 21.68 -3.48
C VAL A 775 -8.66 22.86 -2.90
N THR A 776 -8.71 23.97 -3.63
CA THR A 776 -9.32 25.21 -3.12
C THR A 776 -10.79 25.35 -3.48
N GLY A 777 -11.20 24.77 -4.61
CA GLY A 777 -12.49 25.01 -5.26
C GLY A 777 -12.53 26.32 -6.04
N ASN A 778 -11.39 26.99 -6.27
CA ASN A 778 -11.35 28.28 -6.98
C ASN A 778 -11.21 28.09 -8.48
N ILE A 779 -11.83 28.96 -9.27
CA ILE A 779 -11.60 29.06 -10.71
C ILE A 779 -10.25 29.77 -10.90
N VAL A 780 -9.28 29.07 -11.48
CA VAL A 780 -7.93 29.58 -11.73
C VAL A 780 -7.75 30.11 -13.16
N ALA A 781 -8.58 29.66 -14.10
CA ALA A 781 -8.61 30.17 -15.46
C ALA A 781 -9.99 29.97 -16.11
N ALA A 782 -10.30 30.79 -17.12
CA ALA A 782 -11.50 30.67 -17.93
C ALA A 782 -11.18 30.97 -19.40
N HIS A 783 -11.48 30.01 -20.28
CA HIS A 783 -11.19 30.08 -21.70
C HIS A 783 -12.48 30.04 -22.51
N ARG A 784 -12.56 30.86 -23.56
CA ARG A 784 -13.71 30.91 -24.47
C ARG A 784 -13.28 30.60 -25.89
N PHE A 785 -14.11 29.87 -26.60
CA PHE A 785 -13.98 29.56 -28.01
C PHE A 785 -15.27 29.90 -28.72
N GLU A 786 -15.13 30.52 -29.87
CA GLU A 786 -16.22 30.80 -30.78
C GLU A 786 -15.74 30.63 -32.22
N ASP A 787 -16.47 29.84 -33.00
CA ASP A 787 -16.23 29.73 -34.43
C ASP A 787 -17.48 29.26 -35.19
N VAL A 788 -17.52 29.53 -36.49
CA VAL A 788 -18.64 29.14 -37.37
C VAL A 788 -18.09 28.37 -38.55
N ASN A 789 -18.71 27.24 -38.87
CA ASN A 789 -18.36 26.46 -40.06
C ASN A 789 -19.61 25.90 -40.73
N SER A 790 -19.46 25.42 -41.97
CA SER A 790 -20.56 24.89 -42.76
C SER A 790 -20.27 23.51 -43.33
N GLY A 791 -21.32 22.68 -43.42
CA GLY A 791 -21.23 21.28 -43.82
C GLY A 791 -22.52 20.76 -44.43
N ALA A 792 -22.44 19.60 -45.07
CA ALA A 792 -23.61 18.91 -45.61
C ALA A 792 -24.60 18.51 -44.50
N THR A 793 -24.10 18.31 -43.27
CA THR A 793 -24.90 18.11 -42.04
C THR A 793 -24.32 18.97 -40.90
N PRO A 794 -25.09 19.21 -39.82
CA PRO A 794 -24.58 19.89 -38.63
C PRO A 794 -23.32 19.22 -38.04
N GLU A 795 -23.27 17.89 -38.03
CA GLU A 795 -22.15 17.10 -37.50
C GLU A 795 -20.88 17.31 -38.33
N VAL A 796 -21.01 17.38 -39.66
CA VAL A 796 -19.88 17.67 -40.56
C VAL A 796 -19.35 19.09 -40.33
N ALA A 797 -20.25 20.07 -40.13
CA ALA A 797 -19.85 21.43 -39.80
C ALA A 797 -19.12 21.50 -38.45
N LEU A 798 -19.66 20.84 -37.42
CA LEU A 798 -19.05 20.71 -36.09
C LEU A 798 -17.68 20.02 -36.14
N SER A 799 -17.56 18.91 -36.88
CA SER A 799 -16.31 18.16 -37.05
C SER A 799 -15.21 19.03 -37.67
N LYS A 800 -15.54 19.85 -38.69
CA LYS A 800 -14.60 20.83 -39.25
C LYS A 800 -14.16 21.87 -38.22
N THR A 801 -15.08 22.37 -37.39
CA THR A 801 -14.78 23.35 -36.35
C THR A 801 -13.83 22.78 -35.29
N VAL A 802 -14.13 21.60 -34.72
CA VAL A 802 -13.27 20.98 -33.70
C VAL A 802 -11.95 20.44 -34.29
N GLY A 803 -11.93 20.13 -35.59
CA GLY A 803 -10.71 19.78 -36.33
C GLY A 803 -9.82 20.97 -36.68
N SER A 804 -10.27 22.20 -36.46
CA SER A 804 -9.53 23.41 -36.85
C SER A 804 -8.32 23.68 -35.96
N GLN A 805 -7.35 24.42 -36.51
CA GLN A 805 -6.21 24.92 -35.74
C GLN A 805 -6.65 25.85 -34.61
N LYS A 806 -7.68 26.67 -34.83
CA LYS A 806 -8.25 27.58 -33.82
C LYS A 806 -8.79 26.82 -32.60
N PHE A 807 -9.44 25.67 -32.82
CA PHE A 807 -9.89 24.82 -31.72
C PHE A 807 -8.72 24.12 -31.03
N ALA A 808 -7.69 23.71 -31.76
CA ALA A 808 -6.47 23.17 -31.16
C ALA A 808 -5.77 24.18 -30.24
N GLU A 809 -5.69 25.46 -30.65
CA GLU A 809 -5.17 26.55 -29.82
C GLU A 809 -6.00 26.80 -28.55
N TYR A 810 -7.33 26.72 -28.68
CA TYR A 810 -8.22 26.82 -27.53
C TYR A 810 -7.90 25.74 -26.49
N VAL A 811 -7.80 24.47 -26.89
CA VAL A 811 -7.47 23.39 -25.95
C VAL A 811 -6.05 23.54 -25.40
N GLN A 812 -5.10 24.01 -26.21
CA GLN A 812 -3.74 24.28 -25.75
C GLN A 812 -3.69 25.40 -24.69
N SER A 813 -4.53 26.43 -24.82
CA SER A 813 -4.62 27.50 -23.81
C SER A 813 -5.09 26.96 -22.46
N ILE A 814 -6.01 25.98 -22.46
CA ILE A 814 -6.45 25.28 -21.26
C ILE A 814 -5.29 24.47 -20.67
N ILE A 815 -4.58 23.68 -21.49
CA ILE A 815 -3.41 22.89 -21.05
C ILE A 815 -2.35 23.78 -20.39
N ASN A 816 -2.08 24.94 -20.98
CA ASN A 816 -1.04 25.85 -20.48
C ASN A 816 -1.39 26.44 -19.11
N SER A 817 -2.68 26.56 -18.77
CA SER A 817 -3.17 27.04 -17.46
C SER A 817 -3.01 26.02 -16.33
N LEU A 818 -2.75 24.74 -16.64
CA LEU A 818 -2.59 23.69 -15.64
C LEU A 818 -1.18 23.72 -15.04
N MET A 819 -1.09 23.60 -13.72
CA MET A 819 0.17 23.57 -12.98
C MET A 819 0.22 22.32 -12.10
N PHE A 820 0.93 21.28 -12.55
CA PHE A 820 1.20 20.10 -11.73
C PHE A 820 2.61 20.20 -11.14
N GLU A 821 2.74 19.89 -9.85
CA GLU A 821 4.04 19.99 -9.16
C GLU A 821 5.00 18.85 -9.52
N ASN A 822 4.48 17.71 -9.99
CA ASN A 822 5.25 16.46 -10.17
C ASN A 822 5.24 15.90 -11.60
N VAL A 823 4.75 16.68 -12.58
CA VAL A 823 4.64 16.23 -13.98
C VAL A 823 5.02 17.34 -14.94
N ASP A 824 5.93 17.00 -15.85
CA ASP A 824 6.24 17.82 -17.02
C ASP A 824 5.15 17.64 -18.08
N ILE A 825 4.19 18.58 -18.11
CA ILE A 825 3.20 18.65 -19.18
C ILE A 825 3.89 19.18 -20.43
N LYS A 826 3.59 18.59 -21.60
CA LYS A 826 3.99 19.16 -22.89
C LYS A 826 3.20 20.44 -23.18
N LYS A 827 3.67 21.55 -22.65
CA LYS A 827 3.14 22.89 -22.94
C LYS A 827 3.68 23.36 -24.28
N VAL A 828 2.81 23.99 -25.07
CA VAL A 828 3.18 24.62 -26.34
C VAL A 828 2.63 26.03 -26.32
N TYR A 829 3.52 26.99 -26.54
CA TYR A 829 3.21 28.41 -26.58
C TYR A 829 3.35 28.91 -28.02
N ARG A 830 2.35 29.64 -28.49
CA ARG A 830 2.31 30.23 -29.82
C ARG A 830 2.62 31.71 -29.73
N TYR A 831 3.68 32.15 -30.41
CA TYR A 831 4.17 33.52 -30.39
C TYR A 831 4.00 34.19 -31.74
N THR A 832 3.49 35.41 -31.75
CA THR A 832 3.32 36.23 -32.96
C THR A 832 4.33 37.37 -32.98
N PHE A 833 5.01 37.51 -34.10
CA PHE A 833 5.99 38.56 -34.35
C PHE A 833 5.54 39.38 -35.55
N ASN A 834 5.22 40.65 -35.31
CA ASN A 834 4.92 41.62 -36.36
C ASN A 834 6.24 42.18 -36.88
N LEU A 835 6.49 42.00 -38.18
CA LEU A 835 7.76 42.30 -38.83
C LEU A 835 7.64 43.60 -39.62
N GLU A 836 8.59 44.53 -39.41
CA GLU A 836 8.71 45.69 -40.31
C GLU A 836 9.22 45.32 -41.70
N ARG A 837 9.98 44.23 -41.81
CA ARG A 837 10.52 43.69 -43.08
C ARG A 837 10.61 42.16 -43.02
N ALA A 838 10.37 41.51 -44.15
CA ALA A 838 10.42 40.06 -44.29
C ALA A 838 11.77 39.44 -43.84
N THR A 839 12.87 40.14 -44.11
CA THR A 839 14.23 39.70 -43.74
C THR A 839 14.43 39.58 -42.24
N TYR A 840 13.75 40.40 -41.44
CA TYR A 840 13.82 40.33 -39.97
C TYR A 840 13.18 39.04 -39.44
N GLY A 841 12.14 38.55 -40.10
CA GLY A 841 11.53 37.26 -39.78
C GLY A 841 12.49 36.09 -39.96
N SER A 842 13.31 36.10 -41.02
CA SER A 842 14.34 35.07 -41.23
C SER A 842 15.43 35.13 -40.16
N ILE A 843 15.97 36.32 -39.88
CA ILE A 843 17.02 36.50 -38.87
C ILE A 843 16.53 36.06 -37.49
N LEU A 844 15.31 36.44 -37.12
CA LEU A 844 14.71 36.06 -35.85
C LEU A 844 14.51 34.55 -35.76
N LEU A 845 13.96 33.93 -36.80
CA LEU A 845 13.69 32.50 -36.83
C LEU A 845 14.97 31.67 -36.69
N ASP A 846 16.06 32.06 -37.36
CA ASP A 846 17.36 31.37 -37.25
C ASP A 846 17.93 31.48 -35.84
N ASN A 847 17.85 32.67 -35.23
CA ASN A 847 18.29 32.89 -33.85
C ASN A 847 17.46 32.11 -32.83
N LEU A 848 16.15 32.00 -33.05
CA LEU A 848 15.26 31.20 -32.20
C LEU A 848 15.54 29.71 -32.34
N ARG A 849 15.72 29.18 -33.56
CA ARG A 849 16.04 27.76 -33.79
C ARG A 849 17.35 27.32 -33.15
N LEU A 850 18.35 28.21 -33.07
CA LEU A 850 19.62 27.93 -32.40
C LEU A 850 19.47 27.74 -30.88
N ARG A 851 18.46 28.35 -30.28
CA ARG A 851 18.27 28.38 -28.82
C ARG A 851 17.08 27.52 -28.37
N LEU A 852 16.16 27.23 -29.28
CA LEU A 852 14.93 26.48 -29.07
C LEU A 852 14.85 25.35 -30.11
N PRO A 853 15.44 24.17 -29.83
CA PRO A 853 15.54 23.07 -30.79
C PRO A 853 14.18 22.49 -31.21
N ASP A 854 13.15 22.63 -30.38
CA ASP A 854 11.78 22.18 -30.65
C ASP A 854 10.87 23.26 -31.28
N LEU A 855 11.47 24.38 -31.75
CA LEU A 855 10.72 25.50 -32.32
C LEU A 855 10.14 25.15 -33.69
N LYS A 856 8.82 25.23 -33.78
CA LYS A 856 8.04 24.98 -35.00
C LYS A 856 7.59 26.29 -35.64
N GLU A 857 7.84 26.44 -36.93
CA GLU A 857 7.30 27.53 -37.73
C GLU A 857 5.85 27.22 -38.12
N VAL A 858 4.92 28.11 -37.78
CA VAL A 858 3.49 27.95 -38.05
C VAL A 858 3.05 28.79 -39.24
N GLU A 859 3.55 30.01 -39.33
CA GLU A 859 3.22 30.96 -40.39
C GLU A 859 4.37 31.93 -40.59
N LYS A 860 4.73 32.21 -41.83
CA LYS A 860 5.68 33.26 -42.17
C LYS A 860 5.28 33.96 -43.45
N VAL A 861 5.01 35.24 -43.33
CA VAL A 861 4.70 36.17 -44.43
C VAL A 861 5.48 37.46 -44.20
N ASP A 862 5.52 38.35 -45.19
CA ASP A 862 6.43 39.51 -45.20
C ASP A 862 6.34 40.42 -43.97
N THR A 863 5.17 40.48 -43.34
CA THR A 863 4.87 41.34 -42.19
C THR A 863 4.62 40.58 -40.90
N LYS A 864 4.69 39.24 -40.90
CA LYS A 864 4.30 38.42 -39.75
C LYS A 864 5.02 37.08 -39.71
N LEU A 865 5.55 36.74 -38.55
CA LEU A 865 6.08 35.41 -38.23
C LEU A 865 5.32 34.85 -37.02
N VAL A 866 4.94 33.58 -37.09
CA VAL A 866 4.28 32.86 -36.00
C VAL A 866 5.01 31.55 -35.75
N VAL A 867 5.38 31.32 -34.50
CA VAL A 867 6.13 30.14 -34.07
C VAL A 867 5.47 29.48 -32.86
N GLU A 868 5.65 28.17 -32.75
CA GLU A 868 5.26 27.34 -31.62
C GLU A 868 6.52 26.81 -30.92
N THR A 869 6.58 26.85 -29.60
CA THR A 869 7.70 26.30 -28.80
C THR A 869 7.23 25.88 -27.41
N ALA A 870 7.99 25.01 -26.75
CA ALA A 870 7.79 24.66 -25.34
C ALA A 870 8.25 25.75 -24.37
N ALA A 871 9.04 26.73 -24.84
CA ALA A 871 9.57 27.79 -23.99
C ALA A 871 8.44 28.71 -23.48
N PRO A 872 8.32 28.94 -22.16
CA PRO A 872 7.34 29.85 -21.58
C PRO A 872 7.73 31.33 -21.82
N PRO A 873 6.79 32.29 -21.62
CA PRO A 873 7.02 33.71 -21.91
C PRO A 873 8.26 34.31 -21.27
N GLU A 874 8.58 33.94 -20.03
CA GLU A 874 9.75 34.47 -19.31
C GLU A 874 11.08 34.01 -19.91
N GLU A 875 11.13 32.77 -20.42
CA GLU A 875 12.30 32.23 -21.10
C GLU A 875 12.44 32.86 -22.48
N LEU A 876 11.34 32.96 -23.23
CA LEU A 876 11.36 33.62 -24.53
C LEU A 876 11.76 35.09 -24.39
N ASP A 877 11.24 35.82 -23.41
CA ASP A 877 11.60 37.22 -23.17
C ASP A 877 13.10 37.37 -22.87
N ARG A 878 13.71 36.43 -22.14
CA ARG A 878 15.17 36.40 -21.92
C ARG A 878 15.93 36.16 -23.22
N ILE A 879 15.48 35.20 -24.03
CA ILE A 879 16.09 34.90 -25.33
C ILE A 879 16.01 36.13 -26.25
N LEU A 880 14.83 36.73 -26.39
CA LEU A 880 14.60 37.88 -27.26
C LEU A 880 15.42 39.12 -26.83
N LYS A 881 15.56 39.37 -25.53
CA LYS A 881 16.39 40.47 -24.99
C LYS A 881 17.88 40.30 -25.24
N SER A 882 18.34 39.08 -25.47
CA SER A 882 19.75 38.77 -25.72
C SER A 882 20.10 38.72 -27.22
N LEU A 883 19.21 39.19 -28.09
CA LEU A 883 19.45 39.34 -29.52
C LEU A 883 19.90 40.78 -29.80
N ASP A 884 21.16 40.97 -30.14
CA ASP A 884 21.72 42.29 -30.46
C ASP A 884 21.44 42.74 -31.92
N THR A 885 20.90 41.83 -32.73
CA THR A 885 20.71 42.00 -34.18
C THR A 885 19.36 42.60 -34.57
N LEU A 886 18.38 42.58 -33.67
CA LEU A 886 16.99 43.02 -33.88
C LEU A 886 16.47 43.73 -32.63
N LYS A 887 15.72 44.82 -32.81
CA LYS A 887 14.94 45.42 -31.72
C LYS A 887 13.60 44.74 -31.63
N ILE A 888 13.36 44.07 -30.50
CA ILE A 888 12.14 43.31 -30.26
C ILE A 888 11.41 43.91 -29.07
N ARG A 889 10.20 44.43 -29.31
CA ARG A 889 9.36 45.04 -28.28
C ARG A 889 8.10 44.22 -28.07
N LYS A 890 7.82 43.82 -26.83
CA LYS A 890 6.54 43.18 -26.48
C LYS A 890 5.39 44.18 -26.67
N ILE A 891 4.38 43.79 -27.45
CA ILE A 891 3.17 44.60 -27.71
C ILE A 891 2.02 44.11 -26.85
N ALA A 892 1.88 42.78 -26.72
CA ALA A 892 0.90 42.11 -25.89
C ALA A 892 1.47 40.77 -25.40
N ASP A 893 0.73 40.05 -24.58
CA ASP A 893 1.11 38.69 -24.23
C ASP A 893 1.19 37.82 -25.48
N PHE A 894 2.31 37.11 -25.60
CA PHE A 894 2.67 36.29 -26.77
C PHE A 894 2.83 37.07 -28.10
N SER A 895 2.85 38.41 -28.09
CA SER A 895 2.95 39.22 -29.30
C SER A 895 4.06 40.27 -29.23
N TYR A 896 4.89 40.34 -30.27
CA TYR A 896 6.06 41.21 -30.33
C TYR A 896 6.15 42.00 -31.64
N GLN A 897 6.69 43.22 -31.58
CA GLN A 897 7.10 44.02 -32.73
C GLN A 897 8.58 43.76 -32.97
N VAL A 898 8.95 43.50 -34.22
CA VAL A 898 10.33 43.29 -34.65
C VAL A 898 10.74 44.39 -35.61
N SER A 899 11.72 45.18 -35.18
CA SER A 899 12.34 46.27 -35.93
C SER A 899 13.87 46.17 -35.82
N ARG A 900 14.59 47.14 -36.38
CA ARG A 900 16.05 47.23 -36.28
C ARG A 900 16.52 48.18 -35.18
#